data_AF-A0A8T1PD76-F1
#
_entry.id   AF-A0A8T1PD76-F1
#
_cell.length_a   1.000
_cell.length_b   1.000
_cell.length_c   1.000
_cell.angle_alpha   90.00
_cell.angle_beta   90.00
_cell.angle_gamma   90.00
#
_symmetry.space_group_name_H-M   'P 1'
#
loop_
_entity.id
_entity.type
_entity.pdbx_description
1 polymer ?
#
loop_
_entity_poly.entity_id
_entity_poly.type
_entity_poly.pdbx_seq_one_letter_code
_entity_poly.pdbx_strand_id
1 'polypeptide(L)'
;MEVASLTQRPPSCRTVFNKRGHIKLKPFLGFFPHGRITHFSQSCSWPKECHGVGVSYQITASADFSRRRPKKMSNARPKNRAPEGFMPTTPVGTSTQKRDQRDIEEKVVSIAPTSSEHVAPNSHKLEMRVDADEEVPLEDSREDRVEEERLDESIGEANEISSANKSAAIAQKNQVVKNGSISRVDEDMAELGKTETGLKSDFQNISDGMALEERGFDVPKSDATRKDKHETDEKIKEASLKLRLQMEENLRKEKIEMLGNENFLKGNKLFVFPPLVKPNQDIEVFLNRSLSTLNNEPDVLIMGAFNGWRWKSFTMRLSKTHLNGDWWSCQVHVPKEAYKIDFVFFNGQDVYDNNDEKDFCIMVEGGMDVHEFEDFLLEEKRKELEKLAKEQAEREKREEEQRRIEAEKAAREADRAQAREETGRMREVLKEFMKKATRSIDNVWYIEPSAFKGEDLVRLYYNKSSGPLAHSKELWIHGGHNNWKGGLSIVEMLINSEEKDGDWWYADVVVPDRALVLDWVFADGPPQNAIVYDNNNRQDFHAIVPKGIPEELYWAEEEHQIYRKLQEERRLREEAVRAKTERTALMKAETKKRTLKRFLLSQKYIVYTKPLDVQAGSAATVFYNPANTVLNGKSEVWFRGSFNRWTHRKGPLSPQRMLPSDNGTHIKTTVKVPLDAYVMDFVFSEKEEGGIFDNKNGMDYHIPVFGGIAKEPPMHIVHISVEMAPIAKVGGLGDVVTSLSRAVQDLNHTVDIILPKYDCLKFSNVKNFHYRRSYSWGGTEIKVWFGNVEGLSVYFLDPQNGFFGAGCIYGCRNDAERFGFFCHSALEFLLQSGFHPDIIHCHDWSSAPVTWLFKDHYVHYGLSKARVVFTIHNLEFGAGLIGKAMAYTNKATTVSHTYSKEVAGNPAVAPHRYKFHGILNGIDPDIWDPYNDKFIPISYTSENVIEGKRAAKEALQERLGLKKTDLPLVGVITRLTHQKGIHLIKHAIWRTLDRNGQAVLLGSAPDPRIQNDFVNLANQLHSSHADRARLCLTYDEPLSHLIYAGADFILVPSIFEPCGLTQLIAMRYGSIPVVRKTGGLHDTVFDVDHDNERAQAQGLEANGFNFDGADAAGVDYALNRAISAWYDNRDWFNSLCKRVMEQDWSWNRPALDYMELYHAARK
;
A
#
# COMPACT_ATOMS: atom_id res chain seq x y z
N MET A 1 -41.61 23.08 1.59
CA MET A 1 -42.43 23.52 0.44
C MET A 1 -42.19 22.56 -0.72
N GLU A 2 -43.16 22.42 -1.62
CA GLU A 2 -43.09 21.56 -2.81
C GLU A 2 -42.19 22.23 -3.88
N VAL A 3 -41.92 21.67 -5.07
CA VAL A 3 -42.88 21.41 -6.17
C VAL A 3 -42.47 20.23 -7.06
N ALA A 4 -43.50 19.43 -7.38
CA ALA A 4 -43.71 18.47 -8.48
C ALA A 4 -42.62 18.14 -9.53
N SER A 5 -42.61 16.85 -9.87
CA SER A 5 -42.17 16.32 -11.17
C SER A 5 -43.11 16.71 -12.33
N LEU A 6 -42.59 16.78 -13.57
CA LEU A 6 -43.42 16.58 -14.76
C LEU A 6 -42.61 16.02 -15.95
N THR A 7 -43.16 15.01 -16.62
CA THR A 7 -42.60 14.35 -17.82
C THR A 7 -43.22 14.89 -19.10
N GLN A 8 -42.44 15.08 -20.17
CA GLN A 8 -42.99 15.08 -21.53
C GLN A 8 -42.00 14.68 -22.64
N ARG A 9 -42.52 13.97 -23.64
CA ARG A 9 -42.00 13.66 -24.99
C ARG A 9 -43.14 14.01 -25.97
N PRO A 10 -42.94 13.94 -27.30
CA PRO A 10 -41.85 14.43 -28.16
C PRO A 10 -42.43 15.56 -29.08
N PRO A 11 -41.94 15.86 -30.31
CA PRO A 11 -42.10 14.98 -31.48
C PRO A 11 -40.94 15.03 -32.51
N SER A 12 -41.07 14.25 -33.58
CA SER A 12 -40.17 14.22 -34.75
C SER A 12 -40.76 14.98 -35.95
N CYS A 13 -39.92 15.63 -36.79
CA CYS A 13 -40.11 15.56 -38.24
C CYS A 13 -38.86 15.96 -39.06
N ARG A 14 -38.95 15.72 -40.38
CA ARG A 14 -38.08 16.25 -41.45
C ARG A 14 -38.45 17.74 -41.71
N THR A 15 -37.79 18.57 -42.51
CA THR A 15 -37.11 18.33 -43.80
C THR A 15 -36.25 19.54 -44.22
N VAL A 16 -35.18 19.30 -45.01
CA VAL A 16 -34.53 20.18 -46.03
C VAL A 16 -34.74 21.72 -45.97
N PHE A 17 -33.63 22.49 -45.94
CA PHE A 17 -33.35 23.44 -47.03
C PHE A 17 -31.86 23.82 -47.17
N ASN A 18 -31.46 24.08 -48.42
CA ASN A 18 -30.14 24.55 -48.83
C ASN A 18 -30.06 26.09 -48.77
N LYS A 19 -28.90 26.67 -48.42
CA LYS A 19 -28.46 27.97 -48.98
C LYS A 19 -26.95 28.21 -48.81
N ARG A 20 -26.30 28.63 -49.89
CA ARG A 20 -24.91 29.13 -49.88
C ARG A 20 -24.88 30.58 -49.42
N GLY A 21 -23.79 30.98 -48.76
CA GLY A 21 -23.44 32.38 -48.49
C GLY A 21 -21.93 32.58 -48.55
N HIS A 22 -21.41 33.11 -49.65
CA HIS A 22 -20.09 33.74 -49.66
C HIS A 22 -20.24 35.21 -49.29
N ILE A 23 -19.29 35.76 -48.54
CA ILE A 23 -18.61 37.03 -48.89
C ILE A 23 -17.29 37.13 -48.08
N LYS A 24 -16.36 37.94 -48.58
CA LYS A 24 -14.98 38.07 -48.10
C LYS A 24 -14.84 39.27 -47.16
N LEU A 25 -13.87 39.24 -46.25
CA LEU A 25 -13.24 40.43 -45.68
C LEU A 25 -11.72 40.23 -45.57
N LYS A 26 -10.95 41.30 -45.83
CA LYS A 26 -9.48 41.35 -45.92
C LYS A 26 -9.07 42.84 -46.08
N PRO A 27 -7.81 43.23 -45.79
CA PRO A 27 -7.09 43.22 -44.51
C PRO A 27 -6.68 44.66 -44.10
N PHE A 28 -5.89 44.83 -43.02
CA PHE A 28 -4.97 45.97 -42.88
C PHE A 28 -3.64 45.56 -42.18
N LEU A 29 -2.63 46.45 -42.17
CA LEU A 29 -1.20 46.12 -42.04
C LEU A 29 -0.49 46.69 -40.79
N GLY A 30 0.62 46.03 -40.41
CA GLY A 30 1.86 46.68 -39.90
C GLY A 30 2.36 46.23 -38.52
N PHE A 31 3.67 46.24 -38.21
CA PHE A 31 4.87 46.32 -39.08
C PHE A 31 6.12 45.79 -38.29
N PHE A 32 7.24 45.50 -38.98
CA PHE A 32 8.51 44.98 -38.41
C PHE A 32 9.45 46.06 -37.83
N PRO A 33 10.46 45.69 -37.02
CA PRO A 33 11.86 45.56 -37.53
C PRO A 33 12.60 44.29 -37.04
N HIS A 34 13.19 43.48 -37.93
CA HIS A 34 14.65 43.36 -38.24
C HIS A 34 15.53 42.57 -37.21
N GLY A 35 16.44 41.67 -37.62
CA GLY A 35 16.66 41.13 -38.98
C GLY A 35 17.99 40.35 -39.20
N ARG A 36 18.18 39.89 -40.45
CA ARG A 36 19.40 39.34 -41.09
C ARG A 36 20.05 38.04 -40.55
N ILE A 37 20.13 37.04 -41.45
CA ILE A 37 21.39 36.40 -41.91
C ILE A 37 21.21 36.01 -43.40
N THR A 38 22.30 35.68 -44.12
CA THR A 38 22.41 35.76 -45.59
C THR A 38 22.12 34.46 -46.38
N HIS A 39 21.89 34.63 -47.70
CA HIS A 39 21.61 33.58 -48.69
C HIS A 39 22.85 33.22 -49.55
N PHE A 40 22.64 32.29 -50.51
CA PHE A 40 23.48 31.87 -51.67
C PHE A 40 24.47 30.70 -51.45
N SER A 41 24.68 29.76 -52.41
CA SER A 41 23.87 29.35 -53.59
C SER A 41 24.47 28.18 -54.39
N GLN A 42 23.61 27.43 -55.12
CA GLN A 42 23.91 26.70 -56.37
C GLN A 42 24.90 25.49 -56.27
N SER A 43 24.99 24.57 -57.25
CA SER A 43 24.40 24.50 -58.60
C SER A 43 23.82 23.12 -58.95
N CYS A 44 23.13 23.01 -60.09
CA CYS A 44 22.47 21.78 -60.59
C CYS A 44 23.31 21.03 -61.62
N SER A 45 23.04 19.73 -61.79
CA SER A 45 22.97 19.11 -63.12
C SER A 45 21.93 17.97 -63.14
N TRP A 46 21.29 17.76 -64.30
CA TRP A 46 20.43 16.63 -64.63
C TRP A 46 21.12 15.82 -65.75
N PRO A 47 20.74 14.55 -65.97
CA PRO A 47 19.86 14.31 -67.11
C PRO A 47 18.54 13.60 -66.76
N LYS A 48 17.64 13.53 -67.75
CA LYS A 48 16.47 12.63 -67.82
C LYS A 48 16.98 11.18 -67.97
N GLU A 49 16.21 10.10 -67.82
CA GLU A 49 14.78 9.92 -68.15
C GLU A 49 14.27 8.60 -67.55
N CYS A 50 13.00 8.51 -67.12
CA CYS A 50 12.11 7.31 -67.20
C CYS A 50 10.78 7.53 -66.45
N HIS A 51 9.78 6.69 -66.73
CA HIS A 51 8.39 6.86 -66.30
C HIS A 51 8.17 6.75 -64.79
N GLY A 52 7.25 7.56 -64.26
CA GLY A 52 6.78 7.48 -62.88
C GLY A 52 5.35 6.94 -62.74
N VAL A 53 5.08 6.29 -61.61
CA VAL A 53 3.73 6.08 -61.05
C VAL A 53 3.81 6.40 -59.56
N GLY A 54 2.98 7.33 -59.09
CA GLY A 54 2.84 7.60 -57.66
C GLY A 54 1.89 6.57 -57.03
N VAL A 55 2.33 5.92 -55.94
CA VAL A 55 1.51 4.94 -55.20
C VAL A 55 1.29 5.45 -53.78
N SER A 56 0.02 5.64 -53.42
CA SER A 56 -0.42 5.88 -52.05
C SER A 56 -0.60 4.54 -51.32
N TYR A 57 -0.05 4.43 -50.11
CA TYR A 57 -0.25 3.25 -49.28
C TYR A 57 -1.62 3.29 -48.58
N GLN A 58 -2.60 2.60 -49.17
CA GLN A 58 -3.80 2.20 -48.44
C GLN A 58 -3.51 0.95 -47.61
N ILE A 59 -3.80 1.00 -46.30
CA ILE A 59 -3.83 -0.18 -45.46
C ILE A 59 -5.21 -0.81 -45.59
N THR A 60 -5.30 -1.98 -46.23
CA THR A 60 -6.52 -2.78 -46.32
C THR A 60 -6.46 -3.97 -45.36
N ALA A 61 -7.33 -3.97 -44.36
CA ALA A 61 -7.51 -5.08 -43.42
C ALA A 61 -8.88 -5.75 -43.63
N SER A 62 -8.93 -6.80 -44.45
CA SER A 62 -10.14 -7.61 -44.64
C SER A 62 -10.18 -8.77 -43.66
N ALA A 63 -11.26 -8.86 -42.86
CA ALA A 63 -11.49 -9.93 -41.88
C ALA A 63 -12.84 -10.62 -42.15
N ASP A 64 -12.86 -11.51 -43.16
CA ASP A 64 -14.06 -12.25 -43.56
C ASP A 64 -14.38 -13.43 -42.63
N PHE A 65 -15.35 -13.24 -41.73
CA PHE A 65 -15.94 -14.33 -40.94
C PHE A 65 -16.91 -15.15 -41.80
N SER A 66 -16.57 -16.40 -42.12
CA SER A 66 -17.48 -17.34 -42.80
C SER A 66 -17.77 -18.60 -41.96
N ARG A 67 -19.07 -18.85 -41.69
CA ARG A 67 -19.57 -20.07 -41.03
C ARG A 67 -19.85 -21.17 -42.06
N ARG A 68 -19.21 -22.35 -41.98
CA ARG A 68 -19.72 -23.57 -42.65
C ARG A 68 -19.54 -24.84 -41.80
N ARG A 69 -20.52 -25.75 -41.91
CA ARG A 69 -20.53 -27.10 -41.33
C ARG A 69 -19.82 -28.09 -42.28
N PRO A 70 -19.24 -29.20 -41.79
CA PRO A 70 -18.62 -30.22 -42.64
C PRO A 70 -19.64 -31.16 -43.33
N LYS A 71 -19.23 -31.77 -44.45
CA LYS A 71 -19.84 -32.96 -45.08
C LYS A 71 -18.74 -33.96 -45.48
N LYS A 72 -19.13 -35.24 -45.63
CA LYS A 72 -18.23 -36.41 -45.84
C LYS A 72 -17.82 -36.64 -47.30
N MET A 73 -16.88 -37.60 -47.47
CA MET A 73 -16.49 -38.37 -48.69
C MET A 73 -15.46 -37.73 -49.65
N SER A 74 -14.58 -38.48 -50.33
CA SER A 74 -14.06 -39.86 -50.11
C SER A 74 -12.86 -40.21 -51.02
N ASN A 75 -11.87 -40.95 -50.51
CA ASN A 75 -10.90 -41.87 -51.15
C ASN A 75 -10.39 -41.66 -52.61
N ALA A 76 -9.07 -41.55 -52.74
CA ALA A 76 -8.27 -42.22 -53.78
C ALA A 76 -6.83 -42.56 -53.28
N ARG A 77 -6.19 -43.59 -53.85
CA ARG A 77 -4.85 -44.17 -53.59
C ARG A 77 -4.28 -44.65 -54.96
N PRO A 78 -3.08 -45.30 -55.12
CA PRO A 78 -1.95 -45.60 -54.23
C PRO A 78 -0.61 -45.00 -54.82
N LYS A 79 0.66 -45.36 -54.53
CA LYS A 79 1.36 -46.60 -54.07
C LYS A 79 2.72 -46.32 -53.38
N ASN A 80 3.08 -47.17 -52.41
CA ASN A 80 4.40 -47.75 -52.05
C ASN A 80 5.64 -46.81 -51.87
N ARG A 81 6.58 -47.04 -50.93
CA ARG A 81 6.96 -48.26 -50.16
C ARG A 81 7.38 -47.87 -48.71
N ALA A 82 7.48 -48.85 -47.82
CA ALA A 82 8.01 -48.74 -46.44
C ALA A 82 9.26 -49.65 -46.29
N PRO A 83 9.99 -49.78 -45.14
CA PRO A 83 9.47 -49.92 -43.78
C PRO A 83 10.23 -49.11 -42.68
N GLU A 84 10.05 -49.54 -41.43
CA GLU A 84 10.78 -49.23 -40.20
C GLU A 84 10.51 -47.89 -39.48
N GLY A 85 10.05 -48.06 -38.24
CA GLY A 85 10.09 -47.08 -37.16
C GLY A 85 10.05 -47.86 -35.84
N PHE A 86 10.73 -47.36 -34.81
CA PHE A 86 10.70 -47.92 -33.46
C PHE A 86 10.71 -46.81 -32.40
N MET A 87 10.13 -47.10 -31.24
CA MET A 87 10.08 -46.18 -30.11
C MET A 87 11.31 -46.33 -29.21
N PRO A 88 11.79 -45.23 -28.57
CA PRO A 88 12.67 -45.34 -27.42
C PRO A 88 11.84 -45.80 -26.20
N THR A 89 12.04 -47.04 -25.77
CA THR A 89 11.54 -47.53 -24.48
C THR A 89 12.56 -47.22 -23.38
N THR A 90 12.09 -47.08 -22.14
CA THR A 90 12.93 -47.00 -20.94
C THR A 90 13.60 -48.35 -20.65
N PRO A 91 14.91 -48.37 -20.34
CA PRO A 91 15.54 -49.50 -19.65
C PRO A 91 15.96 -49.15 -18.22
N VAL A 92 16.01 -50.16 -17.36
CA VAL A 92 16.47 -50.08 -15.97
C VAL A 92 17.63 -51.07 -15.77
N GLY A 93 18.63 -50.68 -14.96
CA GLY A 93 19.22 -51.61 -13.99
C GLY A 93 20.70 -51.98 -14.11
N THR A 94 21.34 -52.04 -12.93
CA THR A 94 22.34 -53.04 -12.49
C THR A 94 22.46 -52.86 -10.95
N SER A 95 22.09 -53.85 -10.13
CA SER A 95 22.91 -54.98 -9.63
C SER A 95 23.74 -54.57 -8.39
N THR A 96 23.78 -55.32 -7.27
CA THR A 96 24.06 -56.77 -7.17
C THR A 96 23.56 -57.41 -5.85
N GLN A 97 22.97 -58.62 -5.91
CA GLN A 97 22.94 -59.77 -4.93
C GLN A 97 22.85 -59.53 -3.40
N LYS A 98 22.08 -60.29 -2.58
CA LYS A 98 21.86 -61.77 -2.45
C LYS A 98 20.69 -62.03 -1.41
N ARG A 99 20.16 -63.21 -1.02
CA ARG A 99 20.38 -64.66 -1.30
C ARG A 99 19.08 -65.50 -1.00
N ASP A 100 19.06 -66.76 -1.46
CA ASP A 100 18.27 -68.00 -1.13
C ASP A 100 17.53 -68.11 0.24
N GLN A 101 16.53 -69.00 0.49
CA GLN A 101 16.35 -70.36 -0.08
C GLN A 101 14.95 -71.03 0.13
N ARG A 102 14.40 -71.75 -0.89
CA ARG A 102 13.31 -72.81 -0.88
C ARG A 102 11.89 -72.35 -0.41
N ASP A 103 10.71 -72.93 -0.76
CA ASP A 103 10.13 -73.97 -1.67
C ASP A 103 8.55 -73.87 -1.58
N ILE A 104 7.57 -74.45 -2.33
CA ILE A 104 7.44 -75.37 -3.51
C ILE A 104 5.98 -75.30 -4.13
N GLU A 105 5.72 -75.99 -5.28
CA GLU A 105 4.44 -76.46 -5.91
C GLU A 105 3.28 -75.55 -6.45
N GLU A 106 3.23 -75.45 -7.79
CA GLU A 106 2.11 -75.65 -8.78
C GLU A 106 0.64 -75.11 -8.70
N LYS A 107 0.22 -74.48 -9.84
CA LYS A 107 -1.07 -74.62 -10.59
C LYS A 107 -2.40 -73.99 -10.04
N VAL A 108 -3.36 -73.48 -10.85
CA VAL A 108 -3.41 -73.01 -12.27
C VAL A 108 -4.73 -72.22 -12.59
N VAL A 109 -4.69 -71.11 -13.36
CA VAL A 109 -5.74 -70.57 -14.32
C VAL A 109 -7.15 -70.12 -13.78
N SER A 110 -7.92 -69.16 -14.35
CA SER A 110 -7.71 -67.89 -15.12
C SER A 110 -9.08 -67.18 -15.43
N ILE A 111 -9.07 -66.09 -16.23
CA ILE A 111 -10.18 -65.54 -17.08
C ILE A 111 -11.22 -64.56 -16.46
N ALA A 112 -11.75 -63.67 -17.33
CA ALA A 112 -12.81 -62.63 -17.14
C ALA A 112 -13.90 -62.83 -18.25
N PRO A 113 -14.62 -61.87 -18.90
CA PRO A 113 -14.94 -60.45 -18.64
C PRO A 113 -16.45 -60.07 -18.94
N THR A 114 -16.71 -58.78 -19.23
CA THR A 114 -17.74 -58.23 -20.18
C THR A 114 -19.25 -58.11 -19.88
N SER A 115 -19.70 -56.83 -19.86
CA SER A 115 -20.73 -56.18 -20.73
C SER A 115 -22.27 -56.28 -20.54
N SER A 116 -22.87 -55.08 -20.65
CA SER A 116 -24.05 -54.67 -21.46
C SER A 116 -25.51 -54.96 -21.03
N GLU A 117 -26.19 -53.83 -20.74
CA GLU A 117 -27.47 -53.35 -21.31
C GLU A 117 -28.86 -53.94 -20.93
N HIS A 118 -29.72 -52.98 -20.54
CA HIS A 118 -31.17 -52.84 -20.81
C HIS A 118 -32.15 -54.02 -20.61
N VAL A 119 -33.19 -53.80 -19.79
CA VAL A 119 -34.56 -53.41 -20.21
C VAL A 119 -35.46 -53.18 -18.97
N ALA A 120 -36.46 -52.30 -19.09
CA ALA A 120 -37.53 -52.04 -18.11
C ALA A 120 -38.90 -52.16 -18.85
N PRO A 121 -40.10 -51.90 -18.28
CA PRO A 121 -40.46 -51.53 -16.89
C PRO A 121 -41.68 -52.31 -16.32
N ASN A 122 -42.11 -52.01 -15.09
CA ASN A 122 -43.43 -51.38 -14.84
C ASN A 122 -43.69 -51.03 -13.37
N SER A 123 -44.72 -50.20 -13.14
CA SER A 123 -45.15 -49.64 -11.86
C SER A 123 -46.36 -50.38 -11.26
N HIS A 124 -46.70 -50.11 -10.00
CA HIS A 124 -48.11 -49.87 -9.63
C HIS A 124 -48.34 -49.07 -8.33
N LYS A 125 -49.46 -48.35 -8.35
CA LYS A 125 -50.20 -47.60 -7.30
C LYS A 125 -51.01 -48.54 -6.36
N LEU A 126 -51.63 -48.18 -5.20
CA LEU A 126 -51.67 -47.00 -4.29
C LEU A 126 -52.76 -47.28 -3.18
N GLU A 127 -52.63 -46.75 -1.94
CA GLU A 127 -53.71 -46.54 -0.91
C GLU A 127 -54.48 -47.81 -0.36
N MET A 128 -55.22 -47.86 0.78
CA MET A 128 -55.77 -46.86 1.74
C MET A 128 -56.28 -47.52 3.07
N ARG A 129 -56.66 -46.69 4.09
CA ARG A 129 -57.65 -46.93 5.21
C ARG A 129 -57.30 -47.81 6.45
N VAL A 130 -57.87 -47.62 7.67
CA VAL A 130 -58.50 -46.46 8.39
C VAL A 130 -58.74 -46.79 9.90
N ASP A 131 -59.32 -45.86 10.70
CA ASP A 131 -59.77 -45.95 12.12
C ASP A 131 -58.67 -46.04 13.23
N ALA A 132 -58.85 -45.61 14.50
CA ALA A 132 -59.73 -44.60 15.16
C ALA A 132 -59.29 -44.41 16.66
N ASP A 133 -60.06 -43.73 17.53
CA ASP A 133 -59.88 -42.33 17.99
C ASP A 133 -60.52 -42.10 19.41
N GLU A 134 -59.95 -41.27 20.31
CA GLU A 134 -60.60 -40.81 21.59
C GLU A 134 -59.94 -39.52 22.19
N GLU A 135 -60.51 -38.91 23.26
CA GLU A 135 -60.45 -37.44 23.54
C GLU A 135 -59.76 -36.96 24.86
N VAL A 136 -58.87 -35.95 24.80
CA VAL A 136 -59.03 -34.49 25.17
C VAL A 136 -59.99 -34.12 26.36
N PRO A 137 -59.85 -33.03 27.21
CA PRO A 137 -58.98 -31.82 27.24
C PRO A 137 -58.43 -31.31 28.64
N LEU A 138 -57.81 -30.09 28.65
CA LEU A 138 -57.86 -28.95 29.64
C LEU A 138 -56.64 -28.52 30.52
N GLU A 139 -56.27 -27.25 30.29
CA GLU A 139 -56.02 -26.09 31.20
C GLU A 139 -54.87 -25.98 32.25
N ASP A 140 -53.99 -25.00 31.96
CA ASP A 140 -53.67 -23.78 32.74
C ASP A 140 -52.55 -23.74 33.81
N SER A 141 -52.04 -22.51 33.96
CA SER A 141 -51.37 -21.88 35.09
C SER A 141 -49.83 -21.90 35.23
N ARG A 142 -49.38 -20.72 35.65
CA ARG A 142 -48.03 -20.20 35.87
C ARG A 142 -47.37 -20.80 37.12
N GLU A 143 -46.05 -20.71 37.25
CA GLU A 143 -45.42 -19.69 38.13
C GLU A 143 -43.87 -19.70 38.04
N ASP A 144 -43.26 -18.61 38.52
CA ASP A 144 -41.81 -18.44 38.64
C ASP A 144 -41.19 -19.26 39.77
N ARG A 145 -39.88 -19.53 39.69
CA ARG A 145 -38.94 -19.26 40.79
C ARG A 145 -37.48 -19.25 40.37
N VAL A 146 -36.75 -18.32 40.98
CA VAL A 146 -35.28 -18.33 41.10
C VAL A 146 -34.93 -19.00 42.41
N GLU A 147 -33.92 -19.86 42.44
CA GLU A 147 -33.15 -20.12 43.65
C GLU A 147 -31.72 -20.54 43.29
N GLU A 148 -30.74 -20.03 44.05
CA GLU A 148 -29.36 -20.52 44.05
C GLU A 148 -29.25 -21.67 45.05
N GLU A 149 -28.37 -22.65 44.83
CA GLU A 149 -27.27 -22.96 45.77
C GLU A 149 -26.42 -24.18 45.36
N ARG A 150 -25.16 -24.16 45.83
CA ARG A 150 -24.29 -25.26 46.34
C ARG A 150 -24.18 -26.58 45.55
N LEU A 151 -22.99 -26.96 45.08
CA LEU A 151 -21.81 -27.48 45.80
C LEU A 151 -21.90 -28.97 46.18
N ASP A 152 -20.75 -29.63 46.01
CA ASP A 152 -20.31 -30.97 46.44
C ASP A 152 -20.70 -32.15 45.54
N GLU A 153 -19.93 -33.23 45.41
CA GLU A 153 -18.51 -33.59 45.58
C GLU A 153 -18.39 -35.03 44.99
N SER A 154 -17.23 -35.68 45.16
CA SER A 154 -16.91 -37.09 44.88
C SER A 154 -16.66 -37.48 43.41
N ILE A 155 -15.61 -38.21 42.97
CA ILE A 155 -14.44 -38.97 43.49
C ILE A 155 -14.43 -40.33 42.75
N GLY A 156 -13.23 -40.83 42.40
CA GLY A 156 -13.01 -42.01 41.57
C GLY A 156 -11.74 -41.83 40.72
N GLU A 157 -10.58 -41.77 41.35
CA GLU A 157 -9.64 -42.91 41.46
C GLU A 157 -9.12 -43.39 40.08
N ALA A 158 -7.90 -43.09 39.63
CA ALA A 158 -6.54 -43.19 40.21
C ALA A 158 -5.79 -44.46 39.75
N ASN A 159 -4.55 -44.27 39.30
CA ASN A 159 -3.46 -45.24 39.41
C ASN A 159 -2.10 -44.52 39.25
N GLU A 160 -1.12 -44.94 40.05
CA GLU A 160 0.25 -44.38 40.11
C GLU A 160 1.17 -45.07 39.05
N ILE A 161 2.44 -44.75 38.79
CA ILE A 161 3.68 -44.74 39.62
C ILE A 161 4.81 -44.12 38.75
N SER A 162 5.86 -43.43 39.24
CA SER A 162 6.06 -42.56 40.42
C SER A 162 7.43 -41.85 40.31
N SER A 163 7.59 -40.65 40.89
CA SER A 163 8.87 -39.93 41.16
C SER A 163 9.71 -39.44 39.95
N ALA A 164 10.56 -38.40 40.06
CA ALA A 164 10.99 -37.57 41.19
C ALA A 164 11.07 -36.07 40.75
N ASN A 165 10.46 -35.13 41.49
CA ASN A 165 11.07 -34.27 42.52
C ASN A 165 12.33 -33.47 42.07
N LYS A 166 12.46 -32.15 42.36
CA LYS A 166 11.82 -31.38 43.45
C LYS A 166 11.77 -29.84 43.21
N SER A 167 10.68 -29.21 43.65
CA SER A 167 10.52 -27.83 44.23
C SER A 167 11.25 -26.62 43.60
N ALA A 168 10.60 -25.55 43.10
CA ALA A 168 9.64 -24.58 43.72
C ALA A 168 10.34 -23.44 44.53
N ALA A 169 9.78 -22.23 44.73
CA ALA A 169 8.42 -21.74 44.48
C ALA A 169 8.35 -20.25 44.04
N ILE A 170 7.16 -19.78 43.68
CA ILE A 170 6.82 -18.38 43.32
C ILE A 170 6.29 -17.63 44.54
N ALA A 171 6.52 -16.31 44.64
CA ALA A 171 5.72 -15.42 45.48
C ALA A 171 5.51 -14.03 44.84
N GLN A 172 4.27 -13.56 44.84
CA GLN A 172 3.89 -12.18 44.48
C GLN A 172 3.99 -11.26 45.70
N LYS A 173 4.01 -9.93 45.50
CA LYS A 173 3.04 -9.04 46.19
C LYS A 173 2.89 -7.67 45.55
N ASN A 174 1.73 -7.06 45.81
CA ASN A 174 1.28 -5.78 45.29
C ASN A 174 1.35 -4.66 46.34
N GLN A 175 1.28 -3.43 45.83
CA GLN A 175 0.50 -2.29 46.37
C GLN A 175 1.03 -1.40 47.52
N VAL A 176 0.56 -0.14 47.40
CA VAL A 176 0.13 0.83 48.43
C VAL A 176 1.18 1.72 49.13
N VAL A 177 0.95 3.03 49.37
CA VAL A 177 0.15 4.08 48.68
C VAL A 177 0.44 5.48 49.29
N LYS A 178 0.18 6.59 48.56
CA LYS A 178 0.07 8.00 49.06
C LYS A 178 1.39 8.64 49.60
N ASN A 179 1.54 9.97 49.74
CA ASN A 179 0.64 11.10 49.42
C ASN A 179 1.39 12.40 49.07
N GLY A 180 0.80 13.22 48.19
CA GLY A 180 0.97 14.69 48.05
C GLY A 180 2.34 15.27 47.64
N SER A 181 2.47 16.57 47.32
CA SER A 181 1.55 17.56 46.71
C SER A 181 2.21 18.97 46.72
N ILE A 182 1.81 19.85 45.78
CA ILE A 182 2.02 21.33 45.79
C ILE A 182 3.39 21.88 45.29
N SER A 183 3.38 22.20 43.98
CA SER A 183 3.87 23.41 43.27
C SER A 183 5.29 24.00 43.41
N ARG A 184 5.85 24.31 42.21
CA ARG A 184 6.53 25.56 41.78
C ARG A 184 7.61 26.20 42.68
N VAL A 185 8.81 26.41 42.13
CA VAL A 185 9.22 27.68 41.49
C VAL A 185 10.55 27.50 40.71
N ASP A 186 10.54 28.01 39.48
CA ASP A 186 11.55 28.62 38.59
C ASP A 186 13.08 28.40 38.73
N GLU A 187 13.70 28.31 37.55
CA GLU A 187 14.98 28.92 37.08
C GLU A 187 16.37 28.59 37.69
N ASP A 188 17.14 27.86 36.87
CA ASP A 188 18.49 28.19 36.35
C ASP A 188 19.82 28.09 37.15
N MET A 189 20.80 27.59 36.37
CA MET A 189 22.26 27.83 36.37
C MET A 189 23.11 27.65 37.66
N ALA A 190 23.72 26.45 37.70
CA ALA A 190 25.17 26.26 37.50
C ALA A 190 26.15 26.07 38.69
N GLU A 191 27.30 25.54 38.29
CA GLU A 191 28.66 25.63 38.87
C GLU A 191 29.21 24.60 39.87
N LEU A 192 30.55 24.50 39.80
CA LEU A 192 31.54 23.95 40.74
C LEU A 192 31.44 22.48 41.19
N GLY A 193 32.40 21.67 40.70
CA GLY A 193 32.71 20.33 41.21
C GLY A 193 34.00 20.28 42.06
N LYS A 194 34.60 19.08 42.14
CA LYS A 194 35.72 18.64 43.01
C LYS A 194 35.29 18.32 44.47
N THR A 195 35.84 17.34 45.18
CA THR A 195 36.80 16.23 44.89
C THR A 195 36.69 15.12 45.97
N GLU A 196 37.52 14.07 45.87
CA GLU A 196 37.92 13.13 46.95
C GLU A 196 36.98 11.94 47.26
N THR A 197 37.47 10.75 47.70
CA THR A 197 38.80 10.08 47.62
C THR A 197 38.64 8.54 47.77
N GLY A 198 39.66 7.76 47.37
CA GLY A 198 39.82 6.32 47.70
C GLY A 198 39.31 5.33 46.64
N LEU A 199 39.74 4.06 46.59
CA LEU A 199 40.81 3.36 47.34
C LEU A 199 41.43 2.22 46.47
N LYS A 200 42.38 1.44 47.00
CA LYS A 200 43.30 0.53 46.24
C LYS A 200 42.84 -0.94 46.11
N SER A 201 43.61 -1.69 45.30
CA SER A 201 43.94 -3.15 45.38
C SER A 201 42.98 -4.16 44.73
N ASP A 202 43.42 -5.30 44.16
CA ASP A 202 44.73 -5.73 43.60
C ASP A 202 44.58 -7.02 42.73
N PHE A 203 45.69 -7.52 42.17
CA PHE A 203 45.97 -8.86 41.56
C PHE A 203 46.10 -9.01 40.01
N GLN A 204 47.37 -9.00 39.55
CA GLN A 204 48.14 -10.10 38.90
C GLN A 204 47.38 -11.39 38.40
N ASN A 205 47.83 -12.15 37.39
CA ASN A 205 49.19 -12.31 36.79
C ASN A 205 49.17 -13.03 35.40
N ILE A 206 50.36 -13.37 34.85
CA ILE A 206 50.66 -14.29 33.71
C ILE A 206 50.51 -13.67 32.28
N SER A 207 51.42 -13.82 31.30
CA SER A 207 52.90 -14.01 31.28
C SER A 207 53.45 -13.82 29.85
N ASP A 208 54.62 -13.20 29.69
CA ASP A 208 55.34 -13.07 28.40
C ASP A 208 56.12 -14.32 27.95
N GLY A 209 56.63 -14.32 26.72
CA GLY A 209 57.52 -15.39 26.25
C GLY A 209 58.20 -15.22 24.87
N MET A 210 59.19 -14.33 24.75
CA MET A 210 60.36 -14.54 23.87
C MET A 210 61.52 -13.60 24.24
N ALA A 211 62.77 -14.04 24.04
CA ALA A 211 63.97 -13.31 24.50
C ALA A 211 65.19 -13.54 23.57
N LEU A 212 66.13 -12.59 23.59
CA LEU A 212 67.54 -12.78 23.21
C LEU A 212 68.41 -11.78 24.01
N GLU A 213 69.69 -12.11 24.19
CA GLU A 213 70.60 -11.41 25.13
C GLU A 213 71.34 -10.21 24.51
N GLU A 214 71.73 -9.24 25.35
CA GLU A 214 73.14 -8.82 25.44
C GLU A 214 73.46 -8.25 26.83
N ARG A 215 74.76 -8.10 27.18
CA ARG A 215 75.22 -7.90 28.58
C ARG A 215 75.78 -6.50 28.84
N GLY A 216 75.49 -5.95 30.03
CA GLY A 216 76.14 -4.77 30.60
C GLY A 216 76.44 -4.97 32.09
N PHE A 217 77.53 -4.38 32.59
CA PHE A 217 77.98 -4.52 33.98
C PHE A 217 77.31 -3.53 34.96
N ASP A 218 77.47 -3.80 36.25
CA ASP A 218 76.74 -3.22 37.39
C ASP A 218 77.68 -2.43 38.35
N VAL A 219 77.14 -1.89 39.46
CA VAL A 219 77.83 -1.39 40.68
C VAL A 219 78.43 0.05 40.58
N PRO A 220 78.26 0.95 41.58
CA PRO A 220 77.15 1.17 42.53
C PRO A 220 76.74 2.67 42.68
N LYS A 221 75.86 2.98 43.66
CA LYS A 221 75.52 4.35 44.08
C LYS A 221 76.47 4.90 45.16
N SER A 222 76.66 6.21 45.20
CA SER A 222 76.87 6.99 46.43
C SER A 222 76.10 8.31 46.34
N ASP A 223 75.23 8.61 47.30
CA ASP A 223 74.30 9.76 47.26
C ASP A 223 74.53 10.67 48.47
N ALA A 224 75.07 11.87 48.23
CA ALA A 224 75.45 12.82 49.29
C ALA A 224 75.57 14.28 48.79
N THR A 225 74.58 14.81 48.05
CA THR A 225 74.32 16.28 47.92
C THR A 225 72.99 16.55 47.19
N ARG A 226 71.90 15.94 47.63
CA ARG A 226 70.56 16.12 47.03
C ARG A 226 69.72 17.17 47.78
N LYS A 227 69.85 18.44 47.36
CA LYS A 227 68.72 19.39 47.31
C LYS A 227 68.88 20.49 46.25
N ASP A 228 70.06 21.08 46.10
CA ASP A 228 70.24 22.22 45.15
C ASP A 228 70.40 21.81 43.67
N LYS A 229 70.61 20.51 43.38
CA LYS A 229 70.77 20.01 42.00
C LYS A 229 69.47 19.75 41.24
N HIS A 230 68.34 19.57 41.92
CA HIS A 230 67.12 19.12 41.24
C HIS A 230 66.36 20.26 40.54
N GLU A 231 66.39 21.46 41.12
CA GLU A 231 65.81 22.66 40.51
C GLU A 231 66.69 23.22 39.37
N THR A 232 68.00 22.98 39.43
CA THR A 232 68.93 23.29 38.33
C THR A 232 68.78 22.30 37.17
N ASP A 233 68.65 21.00 37.39
CA ASP A 233 68.46 20.02 36.29
C ASP A 233 67.16 20.23 35.50
N GLU A 234 66.04 20.62 36.15
CA GLU A 234 64.82 20.96 35.39
C GLU A 234 64.94 22.28 34.63
N LYS A 235 65.52 23.33 35.24
CA LYS A 235 65.80 24.59 34.53
C LYS A 235 66.79 24.39 33.38
N ILE A 236 67.77 23.49 33.50
CA ILE A 236 68.70 23.11 32.43
C ILE A 236 67.97 22.32 31.33
N LYS A 237 67.04 21.41 31.66
CA LYS A 237 66.21 20.73 30.65
C LYS A 237 65.28 21.68 29.93
N GLU A 238 64.60 22.58 30.64
CA GLU A 238 63.69 23.56 30.05
C GLU A 238 64.45 24.59 29.20
N ALA A 239 65.61 25.08 29.68
CA ALA A 239 66.50 25.93 28.91
C ALA A 239 67.11 25.19 27.70
N SER A 240 67.45 23.91 27.83
CA SER A 240 67.92 23.09 26.71
C SER A 240 66.82 22.82 25.69
N LEU A 241 65.56 22.70 26.11
CA LEU A 241 64.41 22.56 25.23
C LEU A 241 64.15 23.88 24.49
N LYS A 242 64.13 25.01 25.21
CA LYS A 242 64.04 26.36 24.64
C LYS A 242 65.20 26.64 23.67
N LEU A 243 66.44 26.31 24.04
CA LEU A 243 67.61 26.49 23.17
C LEU A 243 67.56 25.57 21.93
N ARG A 244 67.05 24.34 22.05
CA ARG A 244 66.79 23.46 20.89
C ARG A 244 65.73 24.04 19.97
N LEU A 245 64.57 24.42 20.52
CA LEU A 245 63.48 25.05 19.75
C LEU A 245 63.95 26.34 19.07
N GLN A 246 64.76 27.16 19.74
CA GLN A 246 65.31 28.41 19.22
C GLN A 246 66.43 28.17 18.19
N MET A 247 67.23 27.09 18.33
CA MET A 247 68.14 26.63 17.28
C MET A 247 67.39 26.08 16.07
N GLU A 248 66.32 25.31 16.26
CA GLU A 248 65.47 24.81 15.16
C GLU A 248 64.73 25.95 14.46
N GLU A 249 64.24 26.94 15.20
CA GLU A 249 63.63 28.16 14.66
C GLU A 249 64.65 28.98 13.86
N ASN A 250 65.88 29.14 14.36
CA ASN A 250 66.95 29.83 13.64
C ASN A 250 67.44 29.05 12.40
N LEU A 251 67.66 27.73 12.49
CA LEU A 251 67.95 26.89 11.32
C LEU A 251 66.80 26.95 10.30
N ARG A 252 65.54 27.01 10.76
CA ARG A 252 64.37 27.15 9.88
C ARG A 252 64.35 28.52 9.19
N LYS A 253 64.69 29.60 9.89
CA LYS A 253 64.87 30.94 9.30
C LYS A 253 66.01 30.97 8.30
N GLU A 254 67.21 30.52 8.67
CA GLU A 254 68.38 30.43 7.76
C GLU A 254 68.06 29.59 6.51
N LYS A 255 67.35 28.47 6.66
CA LYS A 255 66.95 27.61 5.54
C LYS A 255 65.88 28.25 4.66
N ILE A 256 64.94 29.04 5.23
CA ILE A 256 63.97 29.85 4.49
C ILE A 256 64.66 31.01 3.77
N GLU A 257 65.67 31.66 4.37
CA GLU A 257 66.47 32.70 3.70
C GLU A 257 67.34 32.13 2.59
N MET A 258 67.97 30.96 2.77
CA MET A 258 68.72 30.28 1.71
C MET A 258 67.81 29.89 0.53
N LEU A 259 66.67 29.23 0.79
CA LEU A 259 65.68 28.92 -0.25
C LEU A 259 65.14 30.19 -0.91
N GLY A 260 64.90 31.24 -0.12
CA GLY A 260 64.50 32.56 -0.59
C GLY A 260 65.55 33.22 -1.49
N ASN A 261 66.83 33.08 -1.21
CA ASN A 261 67.92 33.67 -2.00
C ASN A 261 68.23 32.84 -3.25
N GLU A 262 68.23 31.50 -3.17
CA GLU A 262 68.36 30.63 -4.34
C GLU A 262 67.24 30.86 -5.36
N ASN A 263 65.99 30.95 -4.92
CA ASN A 263 64.85 31.20 -5.80
C ASN A 263 64.85 32.63 -6.36
N PHE A 264 65.47 33.60 -5.67
CA PHE A 264 65.66 34.96 -6.19
C PHE A 264 66.59 34.95 -7.41
N LEU A 265 67.73 34.25 -7.29
CA LEU A 265 68.74 34.14 -8.34
C LEU A 265 68.27 33.33 -9.57
N LYS A 266 67.24 32.47 -9.39
CA LYS A 266 66.63 31.67 -10.45
C LYS A 266 65.44 32.36 -11.13
N GLY A 267 65.02 33.55 -10.69
CA GLY A 267 63.83 34.28 -11.19
C GLY A 267 62.48 33.68 -10.79
N ASN A 268 62.42 32.39 -10.44
CA ASN A 268 61.20 31.69 -10.03
C ASN A 268 60.80 32.03 -8.59
N LYS A 269 59.93 33.04 -8.42
CA LYS A 269 59.23 33.29 -7.16
C LYS A 269 57.79 33.75 -7.39
N LEU A 270 56.85 32.85 -7.17
CA LEU A 270 55.78 33.19 -6.25
C LEU A 270 55.77 32.21 -5.08
N PHE A 271 55.59 32.76 -3.88
CA PHE A 271 55.54 32.16 -2.54
C PHE A 271 56.59 31.08 -2.14
N VAL A 272 56.69 30.82 -0.83
CA VAL A 272 57.52 29.79 -0.19
C VAL A 272 56.76 29.23 1.02
N PHE A 273 56.91 27.94 1.29
CA PHE A 273 56.26 27.21 2.38
C PHE A 273 57.22 26.13 2.93
N PRO A 274 56.93 25.49 4.08
CA PRO A 274 57.80 24.45 4.64
C PRO A 274 57.91 23.25 3.68
N PRO A 275 59.09 22.66 3.46
CA PRO A 275 59.30 21.60 2.47
C PRO A 275 58.65 20.25 2.84
N LEU A 276 58.02 20.16 4.01
CA LEU A 276 57.20 19.03 4.44
C LEU A 276 56.00 19.58 5.22
N VAL A 277 54.79 19.29 4.73
CA VAL A 277 53.53 19.70 5.36
C VAL A 277 52.78 18.46 5.81
N LYS A 278 52.25 18.48 7.04
CA LYS A 278 51.56 17.36 7.70
C LYS A 278 50.19 17.80 8.24
N PRO A 279 49.26 16.86 8.49
CA PRO A 279 48.00 17.13 9.20
C PRO A 279 48.22 17.64 10.64
N ASN A 280 47.26 18.43 11.13
CA ASN A 280 47.22 19.00 12.49
C ASN A 280 48.47 19.83 12.88
N GLN A 281 48.98 20.65 11.96
CA GLN A 281 50.06 21.60 12.26
C GLN A 281 49.78 22.98 11.66
N ASP A 282 50.33 24.01 12.28
CA ASP A 282 50.37 25.35 11.70
C ASP A 282 51.59 25.48 10.77
N ILE A 283 51.34 25.84 9.51
CA ILE A 283 52.40 26.19 8.54
C ILE A 283 52.47 27.69 8.35
N GLU A 284 53.65 28.21 8.05
CA GLU A 284 53.84 29.61 7.69
C GLU A 284 54.09 29.72 6.19
N VAL A 285 53.23 30.46 5.49
CA VAL A 285 53.30 30.67 4.04
C VAL A 285 53.79 32.09 3.78
N PHE A 286 54.88 32.22 3.01
CA PHE A 286 55.57 33.46 2.72
C PHE A 286 55.37 33.88 1.27
N LEU A 287 54.82 35.06 1.00
CA LEU A 287 54.75 35.67 -0.34
C LEU A 287 55.86 36.73 -0.51
N ASN A 288 56.51 36.78 -1.66
CA ASN A 288 57.35 37.91 -2.04
C ASN A 288 56.50 38.90 -2.87
N ARG A 289 55.96 39.93 -2.20
CA ARG A 289 55.02 40.88 -2.82
C ARG A 289 55.66 41.66 -3.96
N SER A 290 56.95 41.99 -3.88
CA SER A 290 57.67 42.70 -4.96
C SER A 290 57.84 41.92 -6.27
N LEU A 291 57.56 40.60 -6.28
CA LEU A 291 57.61 39.73 -7.46
C LEU A 291 56.22 39.19 -7.83
N SER A 292 55.17 39.76 -7.25
CA SER A 292 53.75 39.41 -7.39
C SER A 292 53.01 40.44 -8.23
N THR A 293 51.84 40.07 -8.77
CA THR A 293 50.87 41.04 -9.32
C THR A 293 50.42 42.06 -8.27
N LEU A 294 50.53 41.72 -6.99
CA LEU A 294 50.15 42.53 -5.82
C LEU A 294 51.26 43.53 -5.37
N ASN A 295 52.27 43.79 -6.20
CA ASN A 295 53.48 44.54 -5.83
C ASN A 295 53.25 45.96 -5.28
N ASN A 296 52.17 46.63 -5.68
CA ASN A 296 51.80 47.96 -5.22
C ASN A 296 50.59 47.97 -4.25
N GLU A 297 49.97 46.82 -3.99
CA GLU A 297 48.71 46.73 -3.25
C GLU A 297 48.91 46.97 -1.74
N PRO A 298 48.05 47.77 -1.08
CA PRO A 298 48.21 48.12 0.34
C PRO A 298 47.89 46.95 1.28
N ASP A 299 47.04 46.04 0.81
CA ASP A 299 46.57 44.86 1.51
C ASP A 299 46.81 43.61 0.66
N VAL A 300 47.27 42.55 1.32
CA VAL A 300 47.52 41.25 0.70
C VAL A 300 46.89 40.18 1.57
N LEU A 301 46.01 39.39 0.98
CA LEU A 301 45.34 38.28 1.62
C LEU A 301 45.67 36.97 0.88
N ILE A 302 45.76 35.87 1.63
CA ILE A 302 45.59 34.53 1.09
C ILE A 302 44.10 34.18 1.21
N MET A 303 43.52 33.63 0.14
CA MET A 303 42.22 32.98 0.17
C MET A 303 42.42 31.55 -0.31
N GLY A 304 41.98 30.58 0.49
CA GLY A 304 42.20 29.18 0.21
C GLY A 304 41.20 28.25 0.88
N ALA A 305 41.41 26.96 0.66
CA ALA A 305 40.64 25.86 1.21
C ALA A 305 41.45 24.56 1.07
N PHE A 306 40.94 23.47 1.64
CA PHE A 306 41.60 22.17 1.60
C PHE A 306 40.91 21.23 0.60
N ASN A 307 41.67 20.26 0.09
CA ASN A 307 41.20 19.14 -0.74
C ASN A 307 40.42 19.56 -2.01
N GLY A 308 40.95 20.51 -2.78
CA GLY A 308 40.35 20.98 -4.04
C GLY A 308 39.17 21.92 -3.84
N TRP A 309 39.28 22.86 -2.90
CA TRP A 309 38.19 23.75 -2.43
C TRP A 309 36.98 23.06 -1.80
N ARG A 310 37.11 21.80 -1.37
CA ARG A 310 35.99 20.98 -0.83
C ARG A 310 35.90 20.96 0.69
N TRP A 311 36.88 21.54 1.40
CA TRP A 311 36.93 21.51 2.86
C TRP A 311 37.46 22.81 3.46
N LYS A 312 36.78 23.31 4.51
CA LYS A 312 37.19 24.43 5.39
C LYS A 312 37.96 25.55 4.67
N SER A 313 37.25 26.43 3.97
CA SER A 313 37.86 27.63 3.41
C SER A 313 38.38 28.58 4.50
N PHE A 314 39.43 29.32 4.17
CA PHE A 314 40.07 30.32 5.01
C PHE A 314 40.46 31.54 4.17
N THR A 315 40.35 32.73 4.78
CA THR A 315 40.87 33.98 4.20
C THR A 315 41.65 34.70 5.29
N MET A 316 42.93 34.99 5.05
CA MET A 316 43.85 35.52 6.06
C MET A 316 44.70 36.63 5.49
N ARG A 317 44.86 37.74 6.23
CA ARG A 317 45.70 38.87 5.84
C ARG A 317 47.17 38.53 6.13
N LEU A 318 48.05 38.73 5.15
CA LEU A 318 49.48 38.56 5.36
C LEU A 318 50.05 39.78 6.09
N SER A 319 51.10 39.55 6.89
CA SER A 319 51.86 40.59 7.59
C SER A 319 53.29 40.65 7.07
N LYS A 320 53.86 41.85 6.94
CA LYS A 320 55.24 42.02 6.46
C LYS A 320 56.25 41.41 7.46
N THR A 321 57.19 40.64 6.93
CA THR A 321 58.19 39.89 7.71
C THR A 321 59.46 40.70 7.96
N HIS A 322 60.36 40.13 8.78
CA HIS A 322 61.71 40.64 9.01
C HIS A 322 62.76 40.16 7.98
N LEU A 323 62.37 39.35 6.99
CA LEU A 323 63.28 38.77 5.99
C LEU A 323 63.71 39.84 4.98
N ASN A 324 64.95 39.75 4.46
CA ASN A 324 65.44 40.69 3.44
C ASN A 324 64.63 40.62 2.13
N GLY A 325 63.95 41.71 1.80
CA GLY A 325 63.07 41.87 0.63
C GLY A 325 61.67 42.36 1.01
N ASP A 326 60.73 42.37 0.06
CA ASP A 326 59.32 42.64 0.36
C ASP A 326 58.56 41.32 0.62
N TRP A 327 59.01 40.59 1.64
CA TRP A 327 58.41 39.32 2.08
C TRP A 327 57.32 39.53 3.12
N TRP A 328 56.18 38.89 2.90
CA TRP A 328 54.98 38.92 3.75
C TRP A 328 54.59 37.49 4.11
N SER A 329 54.05 37.23 5.30
CA SER A 329 53.69 35.89 5.76
C SER A 329 52.35 35.82 6.45
N CYS A 330 51.81 34.60 6.54
CA CYS A 330 50.68 34.25 7.42
C CYS A 330 50.85 32.81 7.93
N GLN A 331 50.30 32.52 9.10
CA GLN A 331 50.19 31.16 9.61
C GLN A 331 48.83 30.57 9.19
N VAL A 332 48.85 29.36 8.62
CA VAL A 332 47.67 28.62 8.17
C VAL A 332 47.62 27.29 8.92
N HIS A 333 46.52 27.03 9.63
CA HIS A 333 46.30 25.76 10.31
C HIS A 333 45.90 24.66 9.32
N VAL A 334 46.69 23.59 9.21
CA VAL A 334 46.39 22.44 8.35
C VAL A 334 45.59 21.40 9.13
N PRO A 335 44.29 21.19 8.85
CA PRO A 335 43.46 20.27 9.61
C PRO A 335 43.80 18.80 9.27
N LYS A 336 43.52 17.87 10.19
CA LYS A 336 43.78 16.42 10.00
C LYS A 336 43.22 15.80 8.72
N GLU A 337 42.15 16.38 8.16
CA GLU A 337 41.47 15.83 6.99
C GLU A 337 42.13 16.25 5.66
N ALA A 338 43.15 17.13 5.68
CA ALA A 338 43.77 17.66 4.46
C ALA A 338 44.86 16.73 3.90
N TYR A 339 44.75 16.40 2.60
CA TYR A 339 45.86 15.92 1.75
C TYR A 339 46.39 17.01 0.81
N LYS A 340 45.64 18.11 0.64
CA LYS A 340 45.98 19.23 -0.24
C LYS A 340 45.48 20.55 0.35
N ILE A 341 46.22 21.62 0.11
CA ILE A 341 45.81 23.01 0.30
C ILE A 341 45.77 23.68 -1.08
N ASP A 342 44.67 24.34 -1.39
CA ASP A 342 44.40 25.07 -2.63
C ASP A 342 44.18 26.55 -2.28
N PHE A 343 44.87 27.49 -2.93
CA PHE A 343 44.75 28.91 -2.59
C PHE A 343 45.21 29.87 -3.69
N VAL A 344 44.82 31.14 -3.54
CA VAL A 344 45.27 32.30 -4.33
C VAL A 344 45.68 33.43 -3.39
N PHE A 345 46.49 34.37 -3.88
CA PHE A 345 46.70 35.65 -3.20
C PHE A 345 45.87 36.74 -3.89
N PHE A 346 45.37 37.72 -3.14
CA PHE A 346 44.56 38.82 -3.69
C PHE A 346 44.56 40.08 -2.81
N ASN A 347 44.16 41.21 -3.38
CA ASN A 347 44.05 42.50 -2.69
C ASN A 347 42.75 42.70 -1.89
N GLY A 348 41.86 41.72 -1.88
CA GLY A 348 40.52 41.82 -1.28
C GLY A 348 39.42 42.33 -2.23
N GLN A 349 39.75 42.66 -3.49
CA GLN A 349 38.82 43.21 -4.48
C GLN A 349 38.90 42.43 -5.80
N ASP A 350 39.75 42.88 -6.72
CA ASP A 350 39.80 42.48 -8.13
C ASP A 350 41.21 42.08 -8.63
N VAL A 351 42.28 42.41 -7.90
CA VAL A 351 43.64 41.99 -8.25
C VAL A 351 43.97 40.68 -7.55
N TYR A 352 44.24 39.64 -8.34
CA TYR A 352 44.61 38.30 -7.90
C TYR A 352 46.02 37.93 -8.39
N ASP A 353 46.65 37.00 -7.69
CA ASP A 353 47.85 36.29 -8.12
C ASP A 353 47.62 34.78 -8.04
N ASN A 354 47.74 34.11 -9.18
CA ASN A 354 47.32 32.71 -9.38
C ASN A 354 48.01 32.06 -10.61
N ASN A 355 49.34 31.97 -10.60
CA ASN A 355 50.14 30.98 -11.36
C ASN A 355 49.72 30.70 -12.83
N ASP A 356 49.53 31.75 -13.63
CA ASP A 356 48.98 31.66 -15.00
C ASP A 356 47.61 30.96 -15.04
N GLU A 357 46.61 31.62 -14.43
CA GLU A 357 45.19 31.20 -14.33
C GLU A 357 44.94 29.90 -13.54
N LYS A 358 45.79 29.57 -12.55
CA LYS A 358 45.71 28.35 -11.73
C LYS A 358 46.00 28.62 -10.25
N ASP A 359 45.18 28.02 -9.39
CA ASP A 359 45.38 28.08 -7.94
C ASP A 359 46.70 27.42 -7.51
N PHE A 360 47.32 27.99 -6.47
CA PHE A 360 48.48 27.41 -5.82
C PHE A 360 48.12 26.16 -5.02
N CYS A 361 49.05 25.22 -4.99
CA CYS A 361 48.85 23.87 -4.48
C CYS A 361 49.98 23.50 -3.51
N ILE A 362 49.63 23.11 -2.29
CA ILE A 362 50.53 22.44 -1.34
C ILE A 362 49.98 21.05 -1.05
N MET A 363 50.81 20.02 -1.24
CA MET A 363 50.46 18.65 -0.83
C MET A 363 50.78 18.45 0.66
N VAL A 364 49.94 17.65 1.33
CA VAL A 364 50.06 17.33 2.77
C VAL A 364 50.36 15.85 2.93
N GLU A 365 51.55 15.51 3.43
CA GLU A 365 51.98 14.13 3.64
C GLU A 365 51.43 13.55 4.95
N GLY A 366 50.87 12.33 4.87
CA GLY A 366 50.30 11.62 6.02
C GLY A 366 48.91 12.09 6.45
N GLY A 367 48.24 12.94 5.66
CA GLY A 367 46.80 13.19 5.77
C GLY A 367 45.95 12.02 5.21
N MET A 368 44.62 12.15 5.31
CA MET A 368 43.67 11.20 4.71
C MET A 368 43.89 11.07 3.19
N ASP A 369 43.80 9.87 2.61
CA ASP A 369 43.78 9.74 1.15
C ASP A 369 42.48 10.29 0.52
N VAL A 370 42.43 10.40 -0.81
CA VAL A 370 41.27 10.95 -1.54
C VAL A 370 39.99 10.13 -1.30
N HIS A 371 40.09 8.81 -1.14
CA HIS A 371 38.97 7.93 -0.86
C HIS A 371 38.55 7.94 0.61
N GLU A 372 39.51 8.03 1.53
CA GLU A 372 39.24 8.25 2.96
C GLU A 372 38.53 9.59 3.19
N PHE A 373 38.97 10.65 2.51
CA PHE A 373 38.34 11.97 2.58
C PHE A 373 36.92 11.99 1.98
N GLU A 374 36.67 11.26 0.88
CA GLU A 374 35.31 11.09 0.34
C GLU A 374 34.38 10.31 1.29
N ASP A 375 34.86 9.23 1.91
CA ASP A 375 34.08 8.46 2.89
C ASP A 375 33.89 9.26 4.20
N PHE A 376 34.82 10.16 4.56
CA PHE A 376 34.66 11.14 5.65
C PHE A 376 33.62 12.22 5.32
N LEU A 377 33.64 12.80 4.11
CA LEU A 377 32.62 13.76 3.65
C LEU A 377 31.22 13.14 3.66
N LEU A 378 31.11 11.85 3.38
CA LEU A 378 29.85 11.11 3.52
C LEU A 378 29.39 11.03 4.98
N GLU A 379 30.27 10.69 5.94
CA GLU A 379 29.88 10.60 7.35
C GLU A 379 29.55 11.99 7.96
N GLU A 380 30.19 13.07 7.53
CA GLU A 380 29.76 14.44 7.89
C GLU A 380 28.40 14.80 7.28
N LYS A 381 28.21 14.55 5.97
CA LYS A 381 26.92 14.76 5.29
C LYS A 381 25.80 13.93 5.91
N ARG A 382 26.11 12.74 6.44
CA ARG A 382 25.15 11.89 7.17
C ARG A 382 24.68 12.58 8.45
N LYS A 383 25.59 13.14 9.26
CA LYS A 383 25.24 13.90 10.47
C LYS A 383 24.44 15.16 10.15
N GLU A 384 24.79 15.85 9.06
CA GLU A 384 24.04 17.00 8.57
C GLU A 384 22.60 16.61 8.19
N LEU A 385 22.42 15.52 7.44
CA LEU A 385 21.10 15.00 7.08
C LEU A 385 20.30 14.50 8.29
N GLU A 386 20.95 13.85 9.27
CA GLU A 386 20.30 13.46 10.54
C GLU A 386 19.82 14.69 11.35
N LYS A 387 20.60 15.78 11.36
CA LYS A 387 20.21 17.07 11.97
C LYS A 387 19.06 17.73 11.21
N LEU A 388 19.16 17.86 9.89
CA LEU A 388 18.12 18.46 9.04
C LEU A 388 16.80 17.67 9.11
N ALA A 389 16.86 16.34 9.15
CA ALA A 389 15.67 15.50 9.32
C ALA A 389 14.99 15.74 10.68
N LYS A 390 15.76 15.96 11.75
CA LYS A 390 15.22 16.33 13.07
C LYS A 390 14.56 17.71 13.03
N GLU A 391 15.24 18.71 12.47
CA GLU A 391 14.72 20.08 12.34
C GLU A 391 13.44 20.14 11.48
N GLN A 392 13.41 19.38 10.38
CA GLN A 392 12.21 19.23 9.55
C GLN A 392 11.07 18.52 10.30
N ALA A 393 11.34 17.43 11.02
CA ALA A 393 10.31 16.72 11.81
C ALA A 393 9.76 17.57 12.97
N GLU A 394 10.58 18.46 13.56
CA GLU A 394 10.10 19.46 14.54
C GLU A 394 9.25 20.55 13.88
N ARG A 395 9.58 20.97 12.64
CA ARG A 395 8.79 21.93 11.87
C ARG A 395 7.45 21.36 11.43
N GLU A 396 7.44 20.14 10.88
CA GLU A 396 6.21 19.46 10.41
C GLU A 396 5.20 19.29 11.55
N LYS A 397 5.66 18.95 12.77
CA LYS A 397 4.83 18.90 13.98
C LYS A 397 4.20 20.26 14.32
N ARG A 398 4.94 21.36 14.21
CA ARG A 398 4.42 22.72 14.45
C ARG A 398 3.38 23.12 13.39
N GLU A 399 3.62 22.77 12.13
CA GLU A 399 2.67 23.04 11.03
C GLU A 399 1.42 22.13 11.10
N GLU A 400 1.53 20.90 11.62
CA GLU A 400 0.39 20.04 11.94
C GLU A 400 -0.40 20.56 13.16
N GLU A 401 0.26 20.97 14.23
CA GLU A 401 -0.38 21.54 15.42
C GLU A 401 -1.13 22.84 15.11
N GLN A 402 -0.55 23.74 14.31
CA GLN A 402 -1.23 24.94 13.84
C GLN A 402 -2.52 24.60 13.06
N ARG A 403 -2.44 23.64 12.11
CA ARG A 403 -3.61 23.16 11.36
C ARG A 403 -4.65 22.50 12.27
N ARG A 404 -4.23 21.79 13.32
CA ARG A 404 -5.13 21.21 14.34
C ARG A 404 -5.89 22.31 15.08
N ILE A 405 -5.21 23.37 15.51
CA ILE A 405 -5.81 24.52 16.21
C ILE A 405 -6.81 25.27 15.31
N GLU A 406 -6.47 25.48 14.04
CA GLU A 406 -7.34 26.13 13.06
C GLU A 406 -8.60 25.29 12.75
N ALA A 407 -8.43 23.98 12.54
CA ALA A 407 -9.54 23.06 12.31
C ALA A 407 -10.46 22.96 13.54
N GLU A 408 -9.89 22.86 14.74
CA GLU A 408 -10.65 22.80 15.99
C GLU A 408 -11.42 24.11 16.24
N LYS A 409 -10.84 25.27 15.91
CA LYS A 409 -11.54 26.56 15.96
C LYS A 409 -12.74 26.59 15.00
N ALA A 410 -12.54 26.18 13.75
CA ALA A 410 -13.62 26.14 12.75
C ALA A 410 -14.73 25.16 13.15
N ALA A 411 -14.38 24.00 13.70
CA ALA A 411 -15.34 23.02 14.22
C ALA A 411 -16.11 23.57 15.44
N ARG A 412 -15.44 24.23 16.39
CA ARG A 412 -16.07 24.92 17.54
C ARG A 412 -17.01 26.07 17.14
N GLU A 413 -16.86 26.63 15.94
CA GLU A 413 -17.76 27.62 15.35
C GLU A 413 -18.94 26.95 14.64
N ALA A 414 -18.70 25.84 13.92
CA ALA A 414 -19.75 25.02 13.31
C ALA A 414 -20.74 24.43 14.34
N ASP A 415 -20.26 23.86 15.46
CA ASP A 415 -21.13 23.38 16.54
C ASP A 415 -22.07 24.49 17.05
N ARG A 416 -21.58 25.73 17.09
CA ARG A 416 -22.33 26.89 17.59
C ARG A 416 -23.40 27.32 16.59
N ALA A 417 -23.11 27.24 15.30
CA ALA A 417 -24.10 27.46 14.25
C ALA A 417 -25.20 26.39 14.30
N GLN A 418 -24.83 25.12 14.43
CA GLN A 418 -25.79 24.01 14.56
C GLN A 418 -26.64 24.13 15.83
N ALA A 419 -26.03 24.39 17.00
CA ALA A 419 -26.75 24.57 18.25
C ALA A 419 -27.79 25.72 18.17
N ARG A 420 -27.47 26.80 17.44
CA ARG A 420 -28.40 27.92 17.18
C ARG A 420 -29.54 27.53 16.26
N GLU A 421 -29.28 26.75 15.21
CA GLU A 421 -30.33 26.26 14.32
C GLU A 421 -31.29 25.33 15.06
N GLU A 422 -30.77 24.36 15.82
CA GLU A 422 -31.58 23.43 16.62
C GLU A 422 -32.39 24.18 17.69
N THR A 423 -31.76 25.09 18.45
CA THR A 423 -32.45 25.95 19.44
C THR A 423 -33.53 26.82 18.77
N GLY A 424 -33.24 27.35 17.57
CA GLY A 424 -34.19 28.11 16.77
C GLY A 424 -35.42 27.29 16.40
N ARG A 425 -35.23 26.08 15.87
CA ARG A 425 -36.32 25.16 15.52
C ARG A 425 -37.14 24.73 16.74
N MET A 426 -36.48 24.42 17.87
CA MET A 426 -37.17 24.11 19.13
C MET A 426 -38.02 25.31 19.62
N ARG A 427 -37.50 26.53 19.48
CA ARG A 427 -38.22 27.76 19.85
C ARG A 427 -39.39 28.06 18.92
N GLU A 428 -39.32 27.73 17.63
CA GLU A 428 -40.45 27.84 16.70
C GLU A 428 -41.55 26.81 17.01
N VAL A 429 -41.19 25.54 17.21
CA VAL A 429 -42.13 24.47 17.58
C VAL A 429 -42.84 24.79 18.89
N LEU A 430 -42.11 25.16 19.95
CA LEU A 430 -42.71 25.51 21.24
C LEU A 430 -43.62 26.75 21.13
N LYS A 431 -43.27 27.74 20.30
CA LYS A 431 -44.14 28.90 20.00
C LYS A 431 -45.42 28.54 19.24
N GLU A 432 -45.49 27.38 18.58
CA GLU A 432 -46.74 26.88 18.00
C GLU A 432 -47.60 26.20 19.07
N PHE A 433 -47.01 25.34 19.91
CA PHE A 433 -47.72 24.69 21.03
C PHE A 433 -48.25 25.70 22.06
N MET A 434 -47.48 26.75 22.39
CA MET A 434 -47.93 27.85 23.27
C MET A 434 -49.14 28.64 22.73
N LYS A 435 -49.53 28.47 21.45
CA LYS A 435 -50.78 29.04 20.89
C LYS A 435 -51.98 28.10 21.01
N LYS A 436 -51.75 26.80 21.19
CA LYS A 436 -52.76 25.74 21.34
C LYS A 436 -53.08 25.49 22.82
N ALA A 437 -52.10 25.71 23.69
CA ALA A 437 -52.24 25.61 25.14
C ALA A 437 -53.32 26.56 25.68
N THR A 438 -54.19 26.03 26.53
CA THR A 438 -55.30 26.73 27.18
C THR A 438 -55.14 26.67 28.70
N ARG A 439 -56.05 27.24 29.50
CA ARG A 439 -56.03 27.13 30.97
C ARG A 439 -57.05 26.15 31.53
N SER A 440 -58.02 25.80 30.71
CA SER A 440 -59.13 24.90 30.96
C SER A 440 -59.85 24.67 29.63
N ILE A 441 -60.47 23.51 29.45
CA ILE A 441 -61.52 23.30 28.44
C ILE A 441 -62.82 23.10 29.20
N ASP A 442 -63.82 23.92 28.88
CA ASP A 442 -65.09 23.97 29.62
C ASP A 442 -65.78 22.61 29.68
N ASN A 443 -66.24 22.24 30.87
CA ASN A 443 -66.77 20.92 31.24
C ASN A 443 -65.84 19.70 30.97
N VAL A 444 -64.56 19.88 30.62
CA VAL A 444 -63.60 18.78 30.36
C VAL A 444 -62.44 18.77 31.37
N TRP A 445 -61.70 19.87 31.53
CA TRP A 445 -60.57 19.94 32.47
C TRP A 445 -60.25 21.39 32.90
N TYR A 446 -59.65 21.55 34.09
CA TYR A 446 -59.12 22.84 34.57
C TYR A 446 -57.98 22.67 35.59
N ILE A 447 -57.26 23.75 35.88
CA ILE A 447 -56.17 23.80 36.87
C ILE A 447 -56.53 24.77 38.01
N GLU A 448 -56.30 24.34 39.26
CA GLU A 448 -56.49 25.14 40.48
C GLU A 448 -55.21 25.11 41.34
N PRO A 449 -54.63 26.26 41.73
CA PRO A 449 -55.03 27.63 41.38
C PRO A 449 -54.77 27.95 39.89
N SER A 450 -55.61 28.79 39.28
CA SER A 450 -55.51 29.17 37.86
C SER A 450 -54.36 30.14 37.53
N ALA A 451 -53.49 30.41 38.51
CA ALA A 451 -52.25 31.15 38.40
C ALA A 451 -51.21 30.47 39.30
N PHE A 452 -50.15 29.98 38.67
CA PHE A 452 -49.07 29.17 39.26
C PHE A 452 -47.76 29.46 38.51
N LYS A 453 -46.64 28.89 38.95
CA LYS A 453 -45.31 28.92 38.30
C LYS A 453 -44.64 27.54 38.43
N GLY A 454 -43.41 27.41 37.94
CA GLY A 454 -42.55 26.27 38.28
C GLY A 454 -42.36 26.12 39.80
N GLU A 455 -42.17 24.89 40.25
CA GLU A 455 -42.11 24.42 41.64
C GLU A 455 -43.43 24.51 42.44
N ASP A 456 -44.50 25.11 41.91
CA ASP A 456 -45.79 25.12 42.60
C ASP A 456 -46.49 23.74 42.50
N LEU A 457 -47.27 23.39 43.52
CA LEU A 457 -48.21 22.27 43.48
C LEU A 457 -49.55 22.77 42.93
N VAL A 458 -50.11 22.09 41.93
CA VAL A 458 -51.38 22.44 41.29
C VAL A 458 -52.32 21.24 41.19
N ARG A 459 -53.63 21.46 41.30
CA ARG A 459 -54.66 20.45 41.06
C ARG A 459 -55.09 20.46 39.61
N LEU A 460 -54.86 19.34 38.93
CA LEU A 460 -55.34 19.07 37.58
C LEU A 460 -56.64 18.28 37.66
N TYR A 461 -57.77 18.94 37.39
CA TYR A 461 -59.10 18.33 37.37
C TYR A 461 -59.47 17.87 35.97
N TYR A 462 -60.11 16.70 35.88
CA TYR A 462 -60.70 16.10 34.68
C TYR A 462 -62.14 15.67 34.96
N ASN A 463 -63.06 15.96 34.04
CA ASN A 463 -64.42 15.43 34.10
C ASN A 463 -64.46 14.09 33.37
N LYS A 464 -64.50 13.01 34.15
CA LYS A 464 -64.52 11.62 33.67
C LYS A 464 -65.69 11.36 32.71
N SER A 465 -66.84 11.98 32.97
CA SER A 465 -68.03 11.85 32.12
C SER A 465 -67.94 12.58 30.77
N SER A 466 -66.90 13.40 30.54
CA SER A 466 -66.76 14.19 29.31
C SER A 466 -65.97 13.50 28.18
N GLY A 467 -65.23 12.42 28.48
CA GLY A 467 -64.27 11.80 27.55
C GLY A 467 -64.38 10.28 27.42
N PRO A 468 -63.46 9.63 26.69
CA PRO A 468 -63.48 8.19 26.41
C PRO A 468 -63.25 7.31 27.66
N LEU A 469 -62.85 7.90 28.78
CA LEU A 469 -62.55 7.22 30.05
C LEU A 469 -63.77 7.11 31.00
N ALA A 470 -64.97 7.47 30.53
CA ALA A 470 -66.21 7.43 31.31
C ALA A 470 -66.56 6.06 31.93
N HIS A 471 -65.99 4.97 31.41
CA HIS A 471 -66.21 3.60 31.91
C HIS A 471 -64.98 2.99 32.61
N SER A 472 -63.86 3.73 32.70
CA SER A 472 -62.63 3.27 33.34
C SER A 472 -62.83 3.12 34.86
N LYS A 473 -62.21 2.09 35.47
CA LYS A 473 -62.27 1.89 36.92
C LYS A 473 -61.31 2.82 37.67
N GLU A 474 -60.11 2.95 37.15
CA GLU A 474 -59.08 3.90 37.59
C GLU A 474 -58.94 5.03 36.57
N LEU A 475 -58.28 6.11 36.99
CA LEU A 475 -57.90 7.23 36.15
C LEU A 475 -56.48 7.65 36.52
N TRP A 476 -55.65 7.87 35.51
CA TRP A 476 -54.27 8.32 35.67
C TRP A 476 -54.00 9.52 34.76
N ILE A 477 -53.15 10.44 35.22
CA ILE A 477 -52.56 11.49 34.39
C ILE A 477 -51.14 11.07 34.02
N HIS A 478 -50.88 11.01 32.72
CA HIS A 478 -49.56 10.79 32.16
C HIS A 478 -49.12 12.11 31.52
N GLY A 479 -48.10 12.76 32.09
CA GLY A 479 -47.69 14.11 31.70
C GLY A 479 -46.19 14.31 31.53
N GLY A 480 -45.86 15.32 30.74
CA GLY A 480 -44.54 15.83 30.47
C GLY A 480 -44.54 17.37 30.47
N HIS A 481 -43.48 17.95 29.92
CA HIS A 481 -43.36 19.40 29.79
C HIS A 481 -42.51 19.79 28.58
N ASN A 482 -42.73 21.01 28.09
CA ASN A 482 -42.04 21.63 26.95
C ASN A 482 -42.11 20.78 25.65
N ASN A 483 -43.30 20.29 25.31
CA ASN A 483 -43.57 19.28 24.29
C ASN A 483 -42.83 17.97 24.60
N TRP A 484 -43.18 17.36 25.75
CA TRP A 484 -42.70 16.04 26.20
C TRP A 484 -41.16 15.89 26.23
N LYS A 485 -40.41 17.00 26.38
CA LYS A 485 -38.94 17.05 26.21
C LYS A 485 -38.20 16.13 27.20
N GLY A 486 -38.69 16.04 28.43
CA GLY A 486 -38.16 15.14 29.46
C GLY A 486 -38.71 13.70 29.38
N GLY A 487 -39.51 13.38 28.38
CA GLY A 487 -40.38 12.20 28.39
C GLY A 487 -41.54 12.34 29.38
N LEU A 488 -42.02 11.20 29.85
CA LEU A 488 -43.05 11.10 30.88
C LEU A 488 -42.43 11.43 32.25
N SER A 489 -42.83 12.57 32.83
CA SER A 489 -42.28 13.12 34.09
C SER A 489 -43.33 13.39 35.17
N ILE A 490 -44.62 13.22 34.85
CA ILE A 490 -45.76 13.28 35.78
C ILE A 490 -46.55 12.00 35.57
N VAL A 491 -46.74 11.20 36.62
CA VAL A 491 -47.50 9.94 36.60
C VAL A 491 -48.26 9.81 37.91
N GLU A 492 -49.49 10.33 37.94
CA GLU A 492 -50.30 10.38 39.17
C GLU A 492 -51.67 9.75 38.93
N MET A 493 -52.22 9.10 39.97
CA MET A 493 -53.58 8.57 39.94
C MET A 493 -54.56 9.67 40.35
N LEU A 494 -55.65 9.85 39.60
CA LEU A 494 -56.68 10.83 39.94
C LEU A 494 -57.62 10.26 41.02
N ILE A 495 -58.08 11.14 41.90
CA ILE A 495 -59.01 10.86 43.00
C ILE A 495 -60.32 11.61 42.74
N ASN A 496 -61.47 11.01 43.05
CA ASN A 496 -62.78 11.65 42.88
C ASN A 496 -62.94 12.88 43.80
N SER A 497 -63.61 13.92 43.32
CA SER A 497 -63.78 15.20 44.04
C SER A 497 -65.17 15.34 44.66
N GLU A 498 -65.29 15.00 45.94
CA GLU A 498 -66.54 15.19 46.72
C GLU A 498 -66.95 16.67 46.89
N GLU A 499 -66.06 17.62 46.57
CA GLU A 499 -66.27 19.07 46.75
C GLU A 499 -66.88 19.78 45.52
N LYS A 500 -67.10 19.09 44.39
CA LYS A 500 -67.53 19.70 43.11
C LYS A 500 -68.70 18.92 42.50
N ASP A 501 -69.78 19.60 42.10
CA ASP A 501 -70.90 18.96 41.40
C ASP A 501 -70.47 18.41 40.02
N GLY A 502 -70.49 17.08 39.88
CA GLY A 502 -70.19 16.36 38.63
C GLY A 502 -69.24 15.17 38.83
N ASP A 503 -68.95 14.42 37.76
CA ASP A 503 -67.99 13.31 37.77
C ASP A 503 -66.54 13.84 37.63
N TRP A 504 -66.16 14.73 38.55
CA TRP A 504 -64.85 15.39 38.57
C TRP A 504 -63.84 14.57 39.38
N TRP A 505 -62.66 14.40 38.80
CA TRP A 505 -61.51 13.70 39.40
C TRP A 505 -60.29 14.61 39.31
N TYR A 506 -59.37 14.53 40.26
CA TYR A 506 -58.18 15.39 40.28
C TYR A 506 -56.91 14.66 40.71
N ALA A 507 -55.76 15.16 40.25
CA ALA A 507 -54.44 14.82 40.78
C ALA A 507 -53.72 16.09 41.27
N ASP A 508 -53.02 15.99 42.40
CA ASP A 508 -52.09 17.00 42.90
C ASP A 508 -50.74 16.81 42.16
N VAL A 509 -50.35 17.78 41.32
CA VAL A 509 -49.18 17.70 40.41
C VAL A 509 -48.18 18.82 40.70
N VAL A 510 -46.90 18.49 40.87
CA VAL A 510 -45.82 19.49 40.99
C VAL A 510 -45.42 19.97 39.60
N VAL A 511 -45.49 21.28 39.37
CA VAL A 511 -45.08 21.89 38.10
C VAL A 511 -43.55 21.94 38.00
N PRO A 512 -42.90 21.36 36.96
CA PRO A 512 -41.44 21.39 36.86
C PRO A 512 -40.88 22.82 36.79
N ASP A 513 -39.74 23.04 37.45
CA ASP A 513 -39.04 24.32 37.59
C ASP A 513 -38.82 25.07 36.26
N ARG A 514 -38.40 24.32 35.22
CA ARG A 514 -38.10 24.82 33.87
C ARG A 514 -39.23 24.58 32.86
N ALA A 515 -40.46 24.29 33.31
CA ALA A 515 -41.61 24.19 32.44
C ALA A 515 -42.07 25.58 31.93
N LEU A 516 -42.28 25.67 30.62
CA LEU A 516 -42.95 26.79 29.92
C LEU A 516 -44.34 26.38 29.43
N VAL A 517 -44.51 25.09 29.14
CA VAL A 517 -45.78 24.41 28.86
C VAL A 517 -45.78 23.06 29.61
N LEU A 518 -46.89 22.72 30.25
CA LEU A 518 -47.20 21.35 30.68
C LEU A 518 -47.95 20.64 29.55
N ASP A 519 -47.62 19.38 29.30
CA ASP A 519 -48.25 18.53 28.27
C ASP A 519 -48.76 17.25 28.96
N TRP A 520 -49.98 16.77 28.69
CA TRP A 520 -50.44 15.50 29.27
C TRP A 520 -51.57 14.81 28.50
N VAL A 521 -51.80 13.56 28.86
CA VAL A 521 -52.96 12.74 28.48
C VAL A 521 -53.53 12.09 29.73
N PHE A 522 -54.82 11.76 29.72
CA PHE A 522 -55.44 10.93 30.76
C PHE A 522 -55.51 9.47 30.28
N ALA A 523 -55.45 8.52 31.21
CA ALA A 523 -55.41 7.08 30.93
C ALA A 523 -56.26 6.26 31.90
N ASP A 524 -56.59 5.02 31.55
CA ASP A 524 -57.37 4.06 32.34
C ASP A 524 -56.53 3.22 33.34
N GLY A 525 -55.23 3.44 33.40
CA GLY A 525 -54.28 2.75 34.28
C GLY A 525 -52.88 3.38 34.24
N PRO A 526 -51.90 2.86 35.00
CA PRO A 526 -50.52 3.33 34.97
C PRO A 526 -49.80 2.98 33.65
N PRO A 527 -48.62 3.56 33.35
CA PRO A 527 -48.03 3.56 32.00
C PRO A 527 -47.75 2.18 31.38
N GLN A 528 -47.55 1.15 32.21
CA GLN A 528 -47.31 -0.23 31.78
C GLN A 528 -48.58 -1.01 31.46
N ASN A 529 -49.74 -0.56 31.97
CA ASN A 529 -51.01 -1.29 31.96
C ASN A 529 -52.15 -0.52 31.24
N ALA A 530 -51.96 0.75 30.93
CA ALA A 530 -52.96 1.59 30.26
C ALA A 530 -53.29 1.12 28.83
N ILE A 531 -54.58 1.02 28.52
CA ILE A 531 -55.13 0.56 27.24
C ILE A 531 -55.92 1.69 26.56
N VAL A 532 -56.69 2.46 27.33
CA VAL A 532 -57.51 3.57 26.85
C VAL A 532 -56.92 4.90 27.31
N TYR A 533 -56.83 5.85 26.38
CA TYR A 533 -56.28 7.18 26.60
C TYR A 533 -57.26 8.26 26.11
N ASP A 534 -57.42 9.33 26.90
CA ASP A 534 -57.89 10.61 26.39
C ASP A 534 -56.68 11.50 26.09
N ASN A 535 -56.46 11.77 24.80
CA ASN A 535 -55.40 12.63 24.29
C ASN A 535 -55.94 13.80 23.46
N ASN A 536 -57.13 14.31 23.82
CA ASN A 536 -57.71 15.51 23.21
C ASN A 536 -57.78 15.42 21.66
N ASN A 537 -58.27 14.30 21.14
CA ASN A 537 -58.28 13.98 19.70
C ASN A 537 -56.89 14.03 19.04
N ARG A 538 -55.86 13.44 19.68
CA ARG A 538 -54.45 13.43 19.26
C ARG A 538 -53.79 14.82 19.21
N GLN A 539 -54.24 15.75 20.04
CA GLN A 539 -53.59 17.05 20.23
C GLN A 539 -52.95 17.20 21.61
N ASP A 540 -53.14 16.20 22.49
CA ASP A 540 -52.81 16.24 23.91
C ASP A 540 -53.46 17.41 24.66
N PHE A 541 -53.39 17.40 25.99
CA PHE A 541 -53.78 18.53 26.82
C PHE A 541 -52.55 19.37 27.13
N HIS A 542 -52.69 20.70 27.05
CA HIS A 542 -51.57 21.62 27.22
C HIS A 542 -51.97 22.85 28.05
N ALA A 543 -51.12 23.23 29.01
CA ALA A 543 -51.25 24.45 29.80
C ALA A 543 -49.97 25.30 29.80
N ILE A 544 -50.11 26.61 29.60
CA ILE A 544 -48.99 27.55 29.65
C ILE A 544 -48.59 27.78 31.12
N VAL A 545 -47.31 27.62 31.42
CA VAL A 545 -46.74 27.94 32.74
C VAL A 545 -46.28 29.41 32.76
N PRO A 546 -46.81 30.26 33.66
CA PRO A 546 -46.30 31.62 33.87
C PRO A 546 -44.79 31.64 34.19
N LYS A 547 -44.07 32.57 33.54
CA LYS A 547 -42.61 32.56 33.46
C LYS A 547 -41.91 32.79 34.81
N GLY A 548 -41.29 31.74 35.36
CA GLY A 548 -40.33 31.84 36.46
C GLY A 548 -38.93 32.31 36.03
N ILE A 549 -38.53 32.03 34.78
CA ILE A 549 -37.21 32.37 34.21
C ILE A 549 -37.40 33.25 32.95
N PRO A 550 -36.56 34.27 32.72
CA PRO A 550 -36.55 35.02 31.46
C PRO A 550 -36.32 34.11 30.24
N GLU A 551 -37.18 34.23 29.22
CA GLU A 551 -37.15 33.38 28.02
C GLU A 551 -35.79 33.38 27.31
N GLU A 552 -35.09 34.52 27.31
CA GLU A 552 -33.77 34.64 26.68
C GLU A 552 -32.68 33.86 27.43
N LEU A 553 -32.75 33.77 28.76
CA LEU A 553 -31.83 32.97 29.56
C LEU A 553 -32.09 31.48 29.36
N TYR A 554 -33.36 31.05 29.36
CA TYR A 554 -33.72 29.66 29.05
C TYR A 554 -33.15 29.23 27.69
N TRP A 555 -33.39 29.99 26.61
CA TRP A 555 -32.86 29.61 25.29
C TRP A 555 -31.33 29.70 25.19
N ALA A 556 -30.67 30.59 25.93
CA ALA A 556 -29.20 30.64 25.99
C ALA A 556 -28.60 29.43 26.73
N GLU A 557 -29.24 28.96 27.80
CA GLU A 557 -28.86 27.71 28.48
C GLU A 557 -29.07 26.49 27.57
N GLU A 558 -30.17 26.45 26.83
CA GLU A 558 -30.46 25.36 25.89
C GLU A 558 -29.49 25.33 24.69
N GLU A 559 -29.16 26.49 24.08
CA GLU A 559 -28.07 26.61 23.09
C GLU A 559 -26.76 26.06 23.69
N HIS A 560 -26.46 26.36 24.95
CA HIS A 560 -25.25 25.90 25.62
C HIS A 560 -25.28 24.40 26.02
N GLN A 561 -26.45 23.81 26.27
CA GLN A 561 -26.59 22.37 26.49
C GLN A 561 -26.40 21.60 25.18
N ILE A 562 -27.06 22.03 24.10
CA ILE A 562 -26.91 21.44 22.76
C ILE A 562 -25.45 21.57 22.29
N TYR A 563 -24.85 22.76 22.43
CA TYR A 563 -23.45 23.00 22.07
C TYR A 563 -22.48 22.05 22.77
N ARG A 564 -22.62 21.84 24.08
CA ARG A 564 -21.78 20.90 24.84
C ARG A 564 -21.99 19.45 24.40
N LYS A 565 -23.24 19.06 24.07
CA LYS A 565 -23.54 17.71 23.55
C LYS A 565 -22.89 17.47 22.19
N LEU A 566 -23.01 18.44 21.26
CA LEU A 566 -22.37 18.37 19.94
C LEU A 566 -20.84 18.32 20.03
N GLN A 567 -20.23 19.09 20.94
CA GLN A 567 -18.81 19.02 21.22
C GLN A 567 -18.36 17.63 21.70
N GLU A 568 -19.10 17.01 22.62
CA GLU A 568 -18.76 15.68 23.14
C GLU A 568 -18.97 14.58 22.10
N GLU A 569 -20.09 14.60 21.38
CA GLU A 569 -20.36 13.67 20.27
C GLU A 569 -19.29 13.79 19.16
N ARG A 570 -18.84 15.02 18.84
CA ARG A 570 -17.74 15.21 17.89
C ARG A 570 -16.42 14.71 18.46
N ARG A 571 -16.08 15.02 19.72
CA ARG A 571 -14.84 14.58 20.38
C ARG A 571 -14.70 13.06 20.33
N LEU A 572 -15.73 12.34 20.77
CA LEU A 572 -15.75 10.87 20.75
C LEU A 572 -15.65 10.31 19.32
N ARG A 573 -16.28 10.97 18.35
CA ARG A 573 -16.20 10.61 16.91
C ARG A 573 -14.81 10.87 16.32
N GLU A 574 -14.17 11.97 16.66
CA GLU A 574 -12.82 12.35 16.23
C GLU A 574 -11.75 11.45 16.86
N GLU A 575 -11.87 11.14 18.15
CA GLU A 575 -11.02 10.19 18.87
C GLU A 575 -11.17 8.77 18.29
N ALA A 576 -12.39 8.29 18.05
CA ALA A 576 -12.63 7.00 17.42
C ALA A 576 -12.11 6.91 15.98
N VAL A 577 -12.29 7.96 15.16
CA VAL A 577 -11.74 8.02 13.81
C VAL A 577 -10.21 8.04 13.85
N ARG A 578 -9.60 8.84 14.74
CA ARG A 578 -8.14 8.90 14.89
C ARG A 578 -7.55 7.56 15.33
N ALA A 579 -8.11 6.93 16.36
CA ALA A 579 -7.67 5.60 16.79
C ALA A 579 -7.81 4.55 15.67
N LYS A 580 -8.88 4.63 14.87
CA LYS A 580 -9.08 3.75 13.70
C LYS A 580 -8.05 3.99 12.59
N THR A 581 -7.70 5.25 12.29
CA THR A 581 -6.67 5.57 11.28
C THR A 581 -5.26 5.22 11.75
N GLU A 582 -4.93 5.50 13.02
CA GLU A 582 -3.64 5.13 13.64
C GLU A 582 -3.44 3.61 13.66
N ARG A 583 -4.46 2.84 14.09
CA ARG A 583 -4.43 1.37 14.06
C ARG A 583 -4.28 0.85 12.62
N THR A 584 -4.99 1.46 11.66
CA THR A 584 -4.86 1.09 10.23
C THR A 584 -3.44 1.36 9.69
N ALA A 585 -2.85 2.51 10.03
CA ALA A 585 -1.48 2.86 9.61
C ALA A 585 -0.44 1.91 10.22
N LEU A 586 -0.58 1.56 11.50
CA LEU A 586 0.29 0.61 12.20
C LEU A 586 0.21 -0.78 11.57
N MET A 587 -0.99 -1.31 11.34
CA MET A 587 -1.19 -2.63 10.70
C MET A 587 -0.58 -2.68 9.29
N LYS A 588 -0.70 -1.59 8.50
CA LYS A 588 -0.06 -1.48 7.18
C LYS A 588 1.47 -1.47 7.26
N ALA A 589 2.03 -0.68 8.17
CA ALA A 589 3.48 -0.59 8.37
C ALA A 589 4.08 -1.92 8.84
N GLU A 590 3.42 -2.61 9.77
CA GLU A 590 3.81 -3.95 10.20
C GLU A 590 3.70 -4.98 9.07
N THR A 591 2.62 -4.95 8.29
CA THR A 591 2.43 -5.84 7.13
C THR A 591 3.54 -5.64 6.09
N LYS A 592 3.82 -4.39 5.67
CA LYS A 592 4.90 -4.06 4.72
C LYS A 592 6.27 -4.55 5.23
N LYS A 593 6.54 -4.43 6.53
CA LYS A 593 7.76 -4.95 7.19
C LYS A 593 7.81 -6.50 7.25
N ARG A 594 6.71 -7.16 7.60
CA ARG A 594 6.56 -8.63 7.65
C ARG A 594 6.77 -9.24 6.27
N THR A 595 6.21 -8.62 5.23
CA THR A 595 6.32 -9.05 3.84
C THR A 595 7.72 -8.83 3.26
N LEU A 596 8.37 -7.69 3.52
CA LEU A 596 9.77 -7.48 3.15
C LEU A 596 10.70 -8.53 3.79
N LYS A 597 10.51 -8.82 5.09
CA LYS A 597 11.26 -9.87 5.79
C LYS A 597 10.97 -11.27 5.22
N ARG A 598 9.71 -11.59 4.91
CA ARG A 598 9.32 -12.87 4.28
C ARG A 598 9.92 -13.02 2.88
N PHE A 599 10.02 -11.95 2.09
CA PHE A 599 10.69 -11.93 0.78
C PHE A 599 12.19 -12.23 0.88
N LEU A 600 12.91 -11.55 1.78
CA LEU A 600 14.34 -11.82 2.00
C LEU A 600 14.58 -13.26 2.51
N LEU A 601 13.62 -13.82 3.26
CA LEU A 601 13.64 -15.22 3.69
C LEU A 601 13.25 -16.22 2.59
N SER A 602 12.36 -15.89 1.66
CA SER A 602 11.96 -16.81 0.57
C SER A 602 13.08 -16.98 -0.48
N GLN A 603 13.97 -15.98 -0.63
CA GLN A 603 15.17 -16.14 -1.47
C GLN A 603 16.16 -17.16 -0.88
N LYS A 604 16.11 -17.45 0.42
CA LYS A 604 17.10 -18.27 1.18
C LYS A 604 17.39 -19.65 0.61
N TYR A 605 16.48 -20.23 -0.18
CA TYR A 605 16.71 -21.50 -0.87
C TYR A 605 17.83 -21.41 -1.95
N ILE A 606 18.09 -20.21 -2.46
CA ILE A 606 19.13 -19.88 -3.45
C ILE A 606 20.16 -18.90 -2.88
N VAL A 607 19.72 -17.81 -2.24
CA VAL A 607 20.61 -16.75 -1.72
C VAL A 607 20.02 -16.01 -0.51
N TYR A 608 20.87 -15.62 0.45
CA TYR A 608 20.50 -14.73 1.55
C TYR A 608 21.72 -14.03 2.16
N THR A 609 21.49 -13.05 3.04
CA THR A 609 22.55 -12.32 3.77
C THR A 609 22.51 -12.53 5.29
N LYS A 610 23.66 -12.37 5.94
CA LYS A 610 23.78 -12.10 7.39
C LYS A 610 24.57 -10.78 7.59
N PRO A 611 24.02 -9.76 8.28
CA PRO A 611 22.62 -9.64 8.70
C PRO A 611 21.65 -9.69 7.49
N LEU A 612 20.39 -10.05 7.74
CA LEU A 612 19.36 -10.09 6.69
C LEU A 612 19.06 -8.67 6.21
N ASP A 613 18.85 -7.75 7.16
CA ASP A 613 18.65 -6.33 6.92
C ASP A 613 20.04 -5.65 6.78
N VAL A 614 20.58 -5.64 5.56
CA VAL A 614 21.93 -5.12 5.25
C VAL A 614 22.00 -3.62 5.52
N GLN A 615 22.96 -3.15 6.33
CA GLN A 615 23.14 -1.73 6.66
C GLN A 615 24.32 -1.13 5.88
N ALA A 616 24.17 0.12 5.44
CA ALA A 616 25.24 0.92 4.88
C ALA A 616 26.39 1.09 5.90
N GLY A 617 27.64 1.11 5.42
CA GLY A 617 28.85 1.13 6.27
C GLY A 617 29.21 -0.20 6.97
N SER A 618 28.27 -1.17 7.04
CA SER A 618 28.49 -2.46 7.72
C SER A 618 29.13 -3.51 6.80
N ALA A 619 29.51 -4.66 7.37
CA ALA A 619 29.89 -5.85 6.61
C ALA A 619 28.71 -6.83 6.50
N ALA A 620 28.45 -7.33 5.31
CA ALA A 620 27.40 -8.32 5.03
C ALA A 620 28.00 -9.60 4.44
N THR A 621 27.66 -10.75 5.01
CA THR A 621 28.02 -12.06 4.47
C THR A 621 26.90 -12.57 3.57
N VAL A 622 27.18 -12.71 2.27
CA VAL A 622 26.28 -13.31 1.28
C VAL A 622 26.46 -14.83 1.29
N PHE A 623 25.36 -15.57 1.43
CA PHE A 623 25.29 -17.03 1.34
C PHE A 623 24.54 -17.43 0.08
N TYR A 624 25.05 -18.41 -0.67
CA TYR A 624 24.49 -18.89 -1.94
C TYR A 624 24.46 -20.42 -1.99
N ASN A 625 23.46 -21.00 -2.64
CA ASN A 625 23.33 -22.44 -2.84
C ASN A 625 23.38 -22.80 -4.34
N PRO A 626 24.55 -23.23 -4.87
CA PRO A 626 24.71 -23.55 -6.29
C PRO A 626 23.90 -24.78 -6.73
N ALA A 627 23.53 -25.69 -5.81
CA ALA A 627 22.80 -26.91 -6.18
C ALA A 627 21.41 -26.62 -6.77
N ASN A 628 20.85 -25.44 -6.46
CA ASN A 628 19.53 -24.99 -6.89
C ASN A 628 19.57 -24.08 -8.14
N THR A 629 20.70 -23.99 -8.84
CA THR A 629 20.93 -23.03 -9.93
C THR A 629 21.66 -23.65 -11.13
N VAL A 630 21.93 -22.84 -12.15
CA VAL A 630 22.76 -23.23 -13.32
C VAL A 630 24.23 -23.51 -12.96
N LEU A 631 24.65 -23.26 -11.72
CA LEU A 631 26.00 -23.56 -11.20
C LEU A 631 26.04 -24.86 -10.37
N ASN A 632 25.00 -25.70 -10.42
CA ASN A 632 25.00 -27.01 -9.79
C ASN A 632 26.15 -27.89 -10.33
N GLY A 633 26.83 -28.61 -9.44
CA GLY A 633 27.95 -29.49 -9.78
C GLY A 633 29.25 -28.78 -10.20
N LYS A 634 29.34 -27.44 -10.11
CA LYS A 634 30.57 -26.70 -10.42
C LYS A 634 31.59 -26.79 -9.29
N SER A 635 32.88 -26.90 -9.66
CA SER A 635 34.00 -27.04 -8.71
C SER A 635 34.37 -25.74 -8.00
N GLU A 636 34.11 -24.59 -8.63
CA GLU A 636 34.26 -23.26 -8.04
C GLU A 636 33.03 -22.40 -8.37
N VAL A 637 32.80 -21.40 -7.52
CA VAL A 637 31.82 -20.33 -7.73
C VAL A 637 32.43 -19.02 -7.26
N TRP A 638 32.30 -17.99 -8.08
CA TRP A 638 32.85 -16.67 -7.88
C TRP A 638 31.73 -15.64 -7.80
N PHE A 639 31.67 -14.89 -6.71
CA PHE A 639 30.80 -13.74 -6.51
C PHE A 639 31.36 -12.52 -7.26
N ARG A 640 30.49 -11.83 -7.99
CA ARG A 640 30.77 -10.52 -8.59
C ARG A 640 29.69 -9.56 -8.11
N GLY A 641 30.09 -8.52 -7.39
CA GLY A 641 29.16 -7.55 -6.83
C GLY A 641 29.45 -6.12 -7.24
N SER A 642 28.47 -5.26 -7.04
CA SER A 642 28.56 -3.81 -7.09
C SER A 642 27.47 -3.23 -6.19
N PHE A 643 27.27 -1.92 -6.24
CA PHE A 643 26.19 -1.24 -5.53
C PHE A 643 25.47 -0.27 -6.48
N ASN A 644 24.30 0.19 -6.04
CA ASN A 644 23.53 1.24 -6.69
C ASN A 644 23.20 0.92 -8.17
N ARG A 645 22.58 -0.25 -8.41
CA ARG A 645 22.21 -0.77 -9.73
C ARG A 645 23.41 -0.89 -10.69
N TRP A 646 24.54 -1.37 -10.17
CA TRP A 646 25.85 -1.42 -10.82
C TRP A 646 26.53 -0.06 -11.09
N THR A 647 25.98 1.08 -10.63
CA THR A 647 26.47 2.43 -10.95
C THR A 647 27.28 3.13 -9.86
N HIS A 648 27.65 2.43 -8.77
CA HIS A 648 28.42 3.01 -7.66
C HIS A 648 29.81 3.56 -8.08
N ARG A 649 30.24 4.68 -7.47
CA ARG A 649 31.49 5.38 -7.84
C ARG A 649 32.77 4.55 -7.69
N LYS A 650 32.77 3.54 -6.80
CA LYS A 650 33.93 2.66 -6.59
C LYS A 650 33.99 1.50 -7.61
N GLY A 651 33.03 1.45 -8.54
CA GLY A 651 32.93 0.44 -9.59
C GLY A 651 32.47 -0.93 -9.07
N PRO A 652 32.46 -1.95 -9.95
CA PRO A 652 32.28 -3.33 -9.53
C PRO A 652 33.41 -3.78 -8.60
N LEU A 653 33.06 -4.58 -7.60
CA LEU A 653 34.02 -5.25 -6.72
C LEU A 653 34.85 -6.26 -7.51
N SER A 654 36.14 -6.37 -7.15
CA SER A 654 37.00 -7.48 -7.59
C SER A 654 36.30 -8.83 -7.34
N PRO A 655 36.33 -9.78 -8.29
CA PRO A 655 35.69 -11.09 -8.10
C PRO A 655 36.19 -11.80 -6.84
N GLN A 656 35.27 -12.40 -6.09
CA GLN A 656 35.59 -13.10 -4.84
C GLN A 656 35.21 -14.58 -4.96
N ARG A 657 36.17 -15.49 -4.72
CA ARG A 657 35.85 -16.92 -4.66
C ARG A 657 35.03 -17.23 -3.41
N MET A 658 33.87 -17.86 -3.60
CA MET A 658 32.98 -18.25 -2.52
C MET A 658 33.57 -19.43 -1.72
N LEU A 659 33.43 -19.39 -0.40
CA LEU A 659 33.99 -20.38 0.53
C LEU A 659 32.89 -21.29 1.11
N PRO A 660 33.17 -22.55 1.51
CA PRO A 660 32.18 -23.39 2.17
C PRO A 660 31.53 -22.72 3.41
N SER A 661 30.22 -22.91 3.59
CA SER A 661 29.53 -22.51 4.81
C SER A 661 29.30 -23.66 5.78
N ASP A 662 29.06 -23.29 7.02
CA ASP A 662 28.98 -24.16 8.19
C ASP A 662 27.73 -25.07 8.17
N ASN A 663 26.77 -24.74 7.27
CA ASN A 663 25.56 -25.51 6.99
C ASN A 663 25.72 -26.52 5.83
N GLY A 664 26.92 -26.65 5.24
CA GLY A 664 27.28 -27.64 4.20
C GLY A 664 26.65 -27.46 2.80
N THR A 665 25.40 -26.99 2.74
CA THR A 665 24.62 -26.80 1.50
C THR A 665 24.87 -25.47 0.80
N HIS A 666 25.42 -24.49 1.52
CA HIS A 666 25.67 -23.14 1.01
C HIS A 666 27.17 -22.84 1.02
N ILE A 667 27.55 -21.90 0.16
CA ILE A 667 28.85 -21.22 0.12
C ILE A 667 28.66 -19.74 0.47
N LYS A 668 29.70 -19.08 0.99
CA LYS A 668 29.66 -17.72 1.56
C LYS A 668 30.83 -16.84 1.12
N THR A 669 30.58 -15.54 1.00
CA THR A 669 31.62 -14.48 0.99
C THR A 669 31.16 -13.28 1.83
N THR A 670 32.07 -12.39 2.24
CA THR A 670 31.76 -11.20 3.03
C THR A 670 32.22 -9.92 2.34
N VAL A 671 31.31 -8.94 2.29
CA VAL A 671 31.47 -7.69 1.56
C VAL A 671 31.28 -6.50 2.52
N LYS A 672 32.15 -5.49 2.44
CA LYS A 672 31.96 -4.20 3.13
C LYS A 672 31.03 -3.32 2.28
N VAL A 673 29.95 -2.83 2.88
CA VAL A 673 28.92 -2.04 2.20
C VAL A 673 29.25 -0.53 2.34
N PRO A 674 29.30 0.26 1.26
CA PRO A 674 29.50 1.71 1.33
C PRO A 674 28.44 2.45 2.16
N LEU A 675 28.78 3.61 2.71
CA LEU A 675 27.82 4.49 3.41
C LEU A 675 26.76 5.09 2.46
N ASP A 676 27.06 5.17 1.16
CA ASP A 676 26.17 5.66 0.11
C ASP A 676 25.54 4.55 -0.75
N ALA A 677 25.57 3.29 -0.29
CA ALA A 677 24.85 2.21 -0.95
C ALA A 677 23.37 2.19 -0.54
N TYR A 678 22.46 2.10 -1.51
CA TYR A 678 21.02 1.86 -1.31
C TYR A 678 20.57 0.46 -1.77
N VAL A 679 21.38 -0.19 -2.62
CA VAL A 679 21.20 -1.59 -3.05
C VAL A 679 22.57 -2.21 -3.29
N MET A 680 22.69 -3.50 -2.99
CA MET A 680 23.82 -4.35 -3.34
C MET A 680 23.40 -5.24 -4.51
N ASP A 681 24.13 -5.15 -5.62
CA ASP A 681 23.85 -5.84 -6.88
C ASP A 681 24.90 -6.94 -7.08
N PHE A 682 24.53 -8.13 -7.51
CA PHE A 682 25.51 -9.19 -7.77
C PHE A 682 25.03 -10.32 -8.68
N VAL A 683 26.00 -11.05 -9.22
CA VAL A 683 25.83 -12.30 -9.96
C VAL A 683 26.89 -13.32 -9.52
N PHE A 684 26.64 -14.59 -9.80
CA PHE A 684 27.61 -15.67 -9.55
C PHE A 684 28.15 -16.20 -10.88
N SER A 685 29.40 -16.63 -10.91
CA SER A 685 30.06 -17.15 -12.11
C SER A 685 30.96 -18.35 -11.81
N GLU A 686 31.13 -19.23 -12.78
CA GLU A 686 31.93 -20.46 -12.65
C GLU A 686 33.43 -20.20 -12.42
N LYS A 687 33.99 -19.08 -12.89
CA LYS A 687 35.43 -18.74 -12.80
C LYS A 687 35.66 -17.24 -12.65
N GLU A 688 36.88 -16.86 -12.24
CA GLU A 688 37.34 -15.47 -12.08
C GLU A 688 37.33 -14.64 -13.38
N GLU A 689 37.69 -15.23 -14.52
CA GLU A 689 37.65 -14.57 -15.84
C GLU A 689 36.25 -14.58 -16.50
N GLY A 690 35.33 -15.41 -15.99
CA GLY A 690 33.97 -15.59 -16.52
C GLY A 690 33.67 -17.03 -16.91
N GLY A 691 32.47 -17.29 -17.44
CA GLY A 691 32.03 -18.63 -17.82
C GLY A 691 30.51 -18.71 -17.87
N ILE A 692 29.93 -19.80 -17.33
CA ILE A 692 28.51 -19.81 -17.00
C ILE A 692 28.27 -18.81 -15.85
N PHE A 693 27.24 -17.99 -16.01
CA PHE A 693 26.77 -17.05 -14.99
C PHE A 693 25.39 -17.49 -14.48
N ASP A 694 25.20 -17.42 -13.17
CA ASP A 694 23.86 -17.27 -12.59
C ASP A 694 23.60 -15.78 -12.36
N ASN A 695 22.78 -15.23 -13.25
CA ASN A 695 22.26 -13.87 -13.21
C ASN A 695 20.72 -13.84 -13.08
N LYS A 696 20.12 -14.88 -12.48
CA LYS A 696 18.67 -14.95 -12.22
C LYS A 696 17.83 -14.74 -13.51
N ASN A 697 18.27 -15.33 -14.63
CA ASN A 697 17.70 -15.18 -15.97
C ASN A 697 17.75 -13.75 -16.54
N GLY A 698 18.87 -13.05 -16.39
CA GLY A 698 19.03 -11.67 -16.89
C GLY A 698 18.22 -10.64 -16.09
N MET A 699 18.13 -10.87 -14.78
CA MET A 699 17.58 -9.93 -13.80
C MET A 699 18.66 -9.45 -12.81
N ASP A 700 19.67 -10.29 -12.57
CA ASP A 700 20.65 -10.25 -11.47
C ASP A 700 20.02 -10.44 -10.08
N TYR A 701 20.89 -10.58 -9.06
CA TYR A 701 20.47 -10.55 -7.67
C TYR A 701 20.66 -9.14 -7.10
N HIS A 702 19.64 -8.67 -6.38
CA HIS A 702 19.56 -7.33 -5.82
C HIS A 702 19.04 -7.43 -4.38
N ILE A 703 19.79 -6.86 -3.42
CA ILE A 703 19.44 -6.82 -1.99
C ILE A 703 19.44 -5.36 -1.51
N PRO A 704 18.34 -4.86 -0.91
CA PRO A 704 18.27 -3.48 -0.44
C PRO A 704 19.25 -3.22 0.70
N VAL A 705 19.82 -2.01 0.72
CA VAL A 705 20.71 -1.52 1.79
C VAL A 705 20.01 -0.41 2.56
N PHE A 706 19.90 -0.57 3.87
CA PHE A 706 19.27 0.37 4.77
C PHE A 706 20.31 1.34 5.37
N GLY A 707 19.87 2.53 5.79
CA GLY A 707 20.77 3.55 6.36
C GLY A 707 21.69 4.27 5.36
N GLY A 708 21.55 4.00 4.05
CA GLY A 708 22.33 4.64 3.00
C GLY A 708 22.07 6.15 2.90
N ILE A 709 23.14 6.92 2.71
CA ILE A 709 23.10 8.39 2.53
C ILE A 709 22.48 8.75 1.17
N ALA A 710 22.77 7.96 0.14
CA ALA A 710 22.07 8.03 -1.13
C ALA A 710 20.78 7.19 -1.08
N LYS A 711 19.77 7.61 -1.84
CA LYS A 711 18.56 6.84 -2.11
C LYS A 711 18.52 6.44 -3.58
N GLU A 712 17.75 5.43 -3.92
CA GLU A 712 17.50 5.09 -5.33
C GLU A 712 16.88 6.30 -6.05
N PRO A 713 17.43 6.75 -7.20
CA PRO A 713 16.84 7.85 -7.95
C PRO A 713 15.39 7.51 -8.38
N PRO A 714 14.43 8.43 -8.21
CA PRO A 714 13.07 8.20 -8.68
C PRO A 714 13.06 7.97 -10.19
N MET A 715 12.39 6.92 -10.65
CA MET A 715 12.14 6.71 -12.07
C MET A 715 10.83 7.39 -12.48
N HIS A 716 10.76 7.87 -13.72
CA HIS A 716 9.50 8.34 -14.31
C HIS A 716 8.88 7.23 -15.15
N ILE A 717 7.71 6.76 -14.74
CA ILE A 717 7.03 5.60 -15.31
C ILE A 717 5.67 6.07 -15.85
N VAL A 718 5.46 5.91 -17.16
CA VAL A 718 4.19 6.25 -17.82
C VAL A 718 3.45 4.98 -18.17
N HIS A 719 2.27 4.78 -17.58
CA HIS A 719 1.36 3.69 -17.92
C HIS A 719 0.44 4.14 -19.06
N ILE A 720 0.39 3.37 -20.15
CA ILE A 720 -0.57 3.57 -21.25
C ILE A 720 -1.55 2.41 -21.23
N SER A 721 -2.82 2.73 -20.93
CA SER A 721 -3.90 1.77 -20.76
C SER A 721 -5.20 2.29 -21.39
N VAL A 722 -6.18 1.41 -21.52
CA VAL A 722 -7.58 1.72 -21.90
C VAL A 722 -8.57 1.48 -20.75
N GLU A 723 -8.12 0.82 -19.66
CA GLU A 723 -8.85 0.69 -18.40
C GLU A 723 -8.06 1.30 -17.23
N MET A 724 -8.78 1.86 -16.26
CA MET A 724 -8.28 2.29 -14.96
C MET A 724 -9.43 2.26 -13.94
N ALA A 725 -9.25 1.63 -12.79
CA ALA A 725 -10.22 1.67 -11.70
C ALA A 725 -10.16 3.02 -10.94
N PRO A 726 -11.28 3.49 -10.35
CA PRO A 726 -12.67 3.02 -10.52
C PRO A 726 -13.37 3.60 -11.77
N ILE A 727 -12.68 4.46 -12.54
CA ILE A 727 -13.26 5.38 -13.53
C ILE A 727 -13.64 4.75 -14.89
N ALA A 728 -12.90 3.72 -15.31
CA ALA A 728 -12.99 3.03 -16.60
C ALA A 728 -12.60 1.56 -16.41
N LYS A 729 -13.51 0.75 -15.85
CA LYS A 729 -13.24 -0.65 -15.44
C LYS A 729 -14.21 -1.63 -16.11
N VAL A 730 -13.66 -2.70 -16.70
CA VAL A 730 -14.38 -3.82 -17.35
C VAL A 730 -13.86 -5.17 -16.83
N GLY A 731 -12.62 -5.22 -16.34
CA GLY A 731 -12.03 -6.37 -15.67
C GLY A 731 -10.94 -5.98 -14.66
N GLY A 732 -10.13 -6.96 -14.27
CA GLY A 732 -9.01 -6.74 -13.33
C GLY A 732 -7.87 -5.89 -13.90
N LEU A 733 -7.84 -5.61 -15.20
CA LEU A 733 -6.86 -4.73 -15.82
C LEU A 733 -6.91 -3.33 -15.18
N GLY A 734 -8.10 -2.74 -15.05
CA GLY A 734 -8.25 -1.43 -14.42
C GLY A 734 -7.79 -1.41 -12.95
N ASP A 735 -7.99 -2.50 -12.22
CA ASP A 735 -7.52 -2.64 -10.84
C ASP A 735 -5.98 -2.69 -10.77
N VAL A 736 -5.34 -3.49 -11.63
CA VAL A 736 -3.87 -3.59 -11.71
C VAL A 736 -3.24 -2.24 -12.07
N VAL A 737 -3.77 -1.55 -13.08
CA VAL A 737 -3.24 -0.23 -13.52
C VAL A 737 -3.24 0.76 -12.35
N THR A 738 -4.30 0.79 -11.56
CA THR A 738 -4.43 1.73 -10.43
C THR A 738 -3.51 1.31 -9.29
N SER A 739 -3.64 0.06 -8.83
CA SER A 739 -3.05 -0.40 -7.58
C SER A 739 -1.54 -0.64 -7.69
N LEU A 740 -1.04 -1.09 -8.86
CA LEU A 740 0.40 -1.14 -9.13
C LEU A 740 1.00 0.27 -9.15
N SER A 741 0.31 1.23 -9.78
CA SER A 741 0.80 2.62 -9.83
C SER A 741 0.89 3.24 -8.44
N ARG A 742 -0.10 3.02 -7.57
CA ARG A 742 -0.05 3.46 -6.15
C ARG A 742 1.11 2.80 -5.41
N ALA A 743 1.28 1.48 -5.54
CA ALA A 743 2.35 0.76 -4.86
C ALA A 743 3.77 1.12 -5.35
N VAL A 744 3.92 1.57 -6.61
CA VAL A 744 5.17 2.10 -7.16
C VAL A 744 5.40 3.56 -6.72
N GLN A 745 4.35 4.35 -6.53
CA GLN A 745 4.42 5.67 -5.90
C GLN A 745 4.84 5.56 -4.42
N ASP A 746 4.33 4.56 -3.68
CA ASP A 746 4.71 4.16 -2.31
C ASP A 746 6.15 3.60 -2.18
N LEU A 747 6.88 3.49 -3.30
CA LEU A 747 8.31 3.19 -3.38
C LEU A 747 9.14 4.41 -3.81
N ASN A 748 8.55 5.61 -3.85
CA ASN A 748 9.19 6.88 -4.22
C ASN A 748 9.62 6.94 -5.71
N HIS A 749 8.74 6.53 -6.62
CA HIS A 749 8.87 6.75 -8.06
C HIS A 749 7.68 7.53 -8.62
N THR A 750 7.86 8.26 -9.72
CA THR A 750 6.80 9.08 -10.32
C THR A 750 6.01 8.26 -11.32
N VAL A 751 4.69 8.13 -11.11
CA VAL A 751 3.81 7.38 -12.02
C VAL A 751 2.73 8.29 -12.61
N ASP A 752 2.70 8.38 -13.94
CA ASP A 752 1.64 9.05 -14.71
C ASP A 752 0.86 8.02 -15.52
N ILE A 753 -0.46 8.20 -15.65
CA ILE A 753 -1.33 7.34 -16.47
C ILE A 753 -1.87 8.13 -17.65
N ILE A 754 -1.78 7.57 -18.86
CA ILE A 754 -2.44 8.07 -20.06
C ILE A 754 -3.61 7.14 -20.39
N LEU A 755 -4.81 7.71 -20.55
CA LEU A 755 -6.08 7.02 -20.76
C LEU A 755 -6.90 7.72 -21.86
N PRO A 756 -7.76 7.03 -22.63
CA PRO A 756 -8.72 7.70 -23.50
C PRO A 756 -9.82 8.40 -22.69
N LYS A 757 -10.26 9.58 -23.13
CA LYS A 757 -11.40 10.28 -22.53
C LYS A 757 -12.72 9.73 -23.09
N TYR A 758 -13.17 8.60 -22.56
CA TYR A 758 -14.50 8.07 -22.87
C TYR A 758 -15.62 9.01 -22.42
N ASP A 759 -16.74 8.95 -23.11
CA ASP A 759 -18.00 9.57 -22.71
C ASP A 759 -18.62 8.92 -21.45
N CYS A 760 -18.41 7.62 -21.27
CA CYS A 760 -18.89 6.82 -20.14
C CYS A 760 -17.98 6.82 -18.89
N LEU A 761 -17.03 7.76 -18.77
CA LEU A 761 -16.18 7.88 -17.58
C LEU A 761 -16.97 8.27 -16.31
N LYS A 762 -16.65 7.64 -15.18
CA LYS A 762 -17.19 8.03 -13.86
C LYS A 762 -16.47 9.28 -13.30
N PHE A 763 -16.77 10.45 -13.87
CA PHE A 763 -16.12 11.73 -13.52
C PHE A 763 -16.21 12.12 -12.04
N SER A 764 -17.18 11.59 -11.28
CA SER A 764 -17.29 11.76 -9.82
C SER A 764 -16.03 11.37 -9.05
N ASN A 765 -15.22 10.47 -9.62
CA ASN A 765 -14.04 9.90 -8.97
C ASN A 765 -12.74 10.53 -9.51
N VAL A 766 -12.83 11.64 -10.26
CA VAL A 766 -11.68 12.38 -10.82
C VAL A 766 -11.58 13.76 -10.13
N LYS A 767 -10.60 13.92 -9.24
CA LYS A 767 -10.36 15.16 -8.52
C LYS A 767 -9.55 16.14 -9.39
N ASN A 768 -9.79 17.44 -9.22
CA ASN A 768 -9.09 18.52 -9.94
C ASN A 768 -9.15 18.39 -11.48
N PHE A 769 -10.23 17.84 -12.03
CA PHE A 769 -10.37 17.60 -13.47
C PHE A 769 -10.46 18.91 -14.26
N HIS A 770 -9.48 19.19 -15.13
CA HIS A 770 -9.44 20.39 -15.94
C HIS A 770 -8.80 20.17 -17.32
N TYR A 771 -9.12 21.05 -18.28
CA TYR A 771 -8.44 21.10 -19.57
C TYR A 771 -7.03 21.68 -19.38
N ARG A 772 -6.01 21.02 -19.95
CA ARG A 772 -4.59 21.36 -19.74
C ARG A 772 -3.90 21.89 -21.00
N ARG A 773 -4.15 21.28 -22.16
CA ARG A 773 -3.65 21.71 -23.49
C ARG A 773 -4.37 20.98 -24.62
N SER A 774 -4.11 21.35 -25.87
CA SER A 774 -4.38 20.51 -27.03
C SER A 774 -3.17 20.42 -27.95
N TYR A 775 -3.26 19.55 -28.95
CA TYR A 775 -2.32 19.39 -30.04
C TYR A 775 -3.04 18.77 -31.26
N SER A 776 -2.47 18.90 -32.45
CA SER A 776 -3.05 18.35 -33.67
C SER A 776 -2.27 17.12 -34.14
N TRP A 777 -2.96 16.00 -34.33
CA TRP A 777 -2.40 14.77 -34.88
C TRP A 777 -3.48 13.98 -35.63
N GLY A 778 -3.08 13.16 -36.61
CA GLY A 778 -4.02 12.28 -37.34
C GLY A 778 -5.16 13.01 -38.07
N GLY A 779 -4.99 14.29 -38.39
CA GLY A 779 -6.02 15.13 -39.03
C GLY A 779 -7.10 15.68 -38.10
N THR A 780 -6.94 15.58 -36.77
CA THR A 780 -7.88 16.14 -35.79
C THR A 780 -7.16 16.87 -34.65
N GLU A 781 -7.89 17.66 -33.87
CA GLU A 781 -7.42 18.16 -32.58
C GLU A 781 -7.57 17.06 -31.53
N ILE A 782 -6.58 16.91 -30.65
CA ILE A 782 -6.64 16.07 -29.47
C ILE A 782 -6.53 16.98 -28.24
N LYS A 783 -7.59 17.03 -27.43
CA LYS A 783 -7.60 17.79 -26.18
C LYS A 783 -7.06 16.91 -25.05
N VAL A 784 -6.19 17.49 -24.23
CA VAL A 784 -5.60 16.84 -23.06
C VAL A 784 -6.27 17.43 -21.83
N TRP A 785 -7.01 16.57 -21.13
CA TRP A 785 -7.52 16.88 -19.80
C TRP A 785 -6.61 16.22 -18.76
N PHE A 786 -6.51 16.82 -17.59
CA PHE A 786 -5.73 16.31 -16.47
C PHE A 786 -6.60 16.23 -15.22
N GLY A 787 -6.39 15.20 -14.41
CA GLY A 787 -7.06 15.01 -13.13
C GLY A 787 -6.32 14.01 -12.24
N ASN A 788 -6.81 13.85 -11.02
CA ASN A 788 -6.22 12.96 -10.02
C ASN A 788 -7.23 11.85 -9.67
N VAL A 789 -6.79 10.59 -9.69
CA VAL A 789 -7.65 9.41 -9.42
C VAL A 789 -6.91 8.49 -8.46
N GLU A 790 -7.50 8.22 -7.29
CA GLU A 790 -6.86 7.47 -6.17
C GLU A 790 -5.43 7.93 -5.78
N GLY A 791 -5.13 9.22 -5.98
CA GLY A 791 -3.83 9.84 -5.70
C GLY A 791 -2.88 9.93 -6.91
N LEU A 792 -3.25 9.32 -8.04
CA LEU A 792 -2.43 9.23 -9.24
C LEU A 792 -2.73 10.34 -10.24
N SER A 793 -1.69 10.79 -10.94
CA SER A 793 -1.79 11.74 -12.06
C SER A 793 -2.34 11.04 -13.31
N VAL A 794 -3.44 11.54 -13.86
CA VAL A 794 -4.10 10.96 -15.05
C VAL A 794 -4.29 12.00 -16.15
N TYR A 795 -3.80 11.66 -17.34
CA TYR A 795 -3.95 12.40 -18.59
C TYR A 795 -4.98 11.73 -19.48
N PHE A 796 -6.09 12.43 -19.74
CA PHE A 796 -7.19 11.94 -20.55
C PHE A 796 -7.11 12.55 -21.95
N LEU A 797 -6.89 11.71 -22.96
CA LEU A 797 -6.78 12.13 -24.36
C LEU A 797 -8.14 12.10 -25.04
N ASP A 798 -8.53 13.22 -25.64
CA ASP A 798 -9.85 13.50 -26.21
C ASP A 798 -9.73 13.88 -27.69
N PRO A 799 -9.48 12.91 -28.60
CA PRO A 799 -9.51 13.15 -30.04
C PRO A 799 -10.90 13.61 -30.51
N GLN A 800 -10.96 14.78 -31.14
CA GLN A 800 -12.20 15.40 -31.62
C GLN A 800 -12.75 14.72 -32.90
N ASN A 801 -12.34 13.47 -33.18
CA ASN A 801 -12.86 12.61 -34.24
C ASN A 801 -14.04 11.71 -33.79
N GLY A 802 -14.40 11.74 -32.50
CA GLY A 802 -15.54 11.00 -31.94
C GLY A 802 -15.27 9.54 -31.57
N PHE A 803 -14.04 9.01 -31.74
CA PHE A 803 -13.72 7.59 -31.49
C PHE A 803 -14.04 7.10 -30.07
N PHE A 804 -14.11 8.00 -29.09
CA PHE A 804 -14.36 7.68 -27.67
C PHE A 804 -15.75 8.13 -27.16
N GLY A 805 -16.58 8.68 -28.05
CA GLY A 805 -18.01 8.96 -27.80
C GLY A 805 -18.89 7.79 -28.25
N ALA A 806 -18.72 6.62 -27.63
CA ALA A 806 -19.35 5.37 -28.05
C ALA A 806 -20.24 4.70 -26.98
N GLY A 807 -20.35 5.28 -25.80
CA GLY A 807 -21.04 4.72 -24.63
C GLY A 807 -20.32 3.52 -23.97
N CYS A 808 -19.21 3.03 -24.53
CA CYS A 808 -18.47 1.90 -24.00
C CYS A 808 -16.95 1.94 -24.27
N ILE A 809 -16.23 1.21 -23.41
CA ILE A 809 -14.77 1.00 -23.51
C ILE A 809 -14.46 0.03 -24.65
N TYR A 810 -15.03 -1.19 -24.62
CA TYR A 810 -14.86 -2.24 -25.63
C TYR A 810 -16.19 -2.60 -26.31
N GLY A 811 -16.09 -3.30 -27.45
CA GLY A 811 -17.23 -3.87 -28.18
C GLY A 811 -17.63 -3.08 -29.43
N CYS A 812 -16.91 -2.01 -29.78
CA CYS A 812 -17.12 -1.32 -31.04
C CYS A 812 -16.48 -2.11 -32.19
N ARG A 813 -17.11 -2.05 -33.38
CA ARG A 813 -16.61 -2.77 -34.58
C ARG A 813 -15.20 -2.37 -35.01
N ASN A 814 -14.72 -1.22 -34.55
CA ASN A 814 -13.45 -0.62 -34.88
C ASN A 814 -12.52 -0.43 -33.66
N ASP A 815 -12.64 -1.23 -32.60
CA ASP A 815 -11.78 -1.13 -31.40
C ASP A 815 -10.28 -1.11 -31.73
N ALA A 816 -9.82 -1.88 -32.72
CA ALA A 816 -8.43 -1.86 -33.18
C ALA A 816 -8.00 -0.50 -33.78
N GLU A 817 -8.89 0.19 -34.49
CA GLU A 817 -8.64 1.53 -35.04
C GLU A 817 -8.68 2.58 -33.92
N ARG A 818 -9.69 2.50 -33.03
CA ARG A 818 -9.85 3.38 -31.86
C ARG A 818 -8.57 3.36 -31.01
N PHE A 819 -8.13 2.17 -30.61
CA PHE A 819 -6.97 2.04 -29.73
C PHE A 819 -5.64 2.26 -30.46
N GLY A 820 -5.52 1.90 -31.74
CA GLY A 820 -4.37 2.26 -32.57
C GLY A 820 -4.17 3.77 -32.68
N PHE A 821 -5.25 4.53 -32.91
CA PHE A 821 -5.23 6.00 -32.92
C PHE A 821 -4.83 6.56 -31.54
N PHE A 822 -5.36 6.00 -30.46
CA PHE A 822 -4.98 6.39 -29.09
C PHE A 822 -3.50 6.11 -28.77
N CYS A 823 -2.94 4.97 -29.20
CA CYS A 823 -1.53 4.65 -28.97
C CYS A 823 -0.57 5.66 -29.64
N HIS A 824 -0.86 6.04 -30.89
CA HIS A 824 -0.18 7.15 -31.55
C HIS A 824 -0.38 8.47 -30.78
N SER A 825 -1.63 8.79 -30.42
CA SER A 825 -1.96 10.01 -29.68
C SER A 825 -1.16 10.12 -28.39
N ALA A 826 -0.99 9.03 -27.64
CA ALA A 826 -0.23 8.99 -26.39
C ALA A 826 1.27 9.22 -26.60
N LEU A 827 1.88 8.59 -27.61
CA LEU A 827 3.28 8.83 -27.96
C LEU A 827 3.53 10.27 -28.43
N GLU A 828 2.60 10.80 -29.23
CA GLU A 828 2.63 12.18 -29.69
C GLU A 828 2.46 13.19 -28.54
N PHE A 829 1.57 12.90 -27.58
CA PHE A 829 1.41 13.70 -26.37
C PHE A 829 2.69 13.74 -25.53
N LEU A 830 3.38 12.60 -25.36
CA LEU A 830 4.66 12.54 -24.65
C LEU A 830 5.72 13.40 -25.35
N LEU A 831 5.88 13.22 -26.67
CA LEU A 831 6.83 13.98 -27.49
C LEU A 831 6.55 15.49 -27.43
N GLN A 832 5.32 15.93 -27.72
CA GLN A 832 4.95 17.34 -27.75
C GLN A 832 4.86 18.00 -26.35
N SER A 833 4.97 17.22 -25.26
CA SER A 833 5.04 17.74 -23.88
C SER A 833 6.44 17.71 -23.28
N GLY A 834 7.46 17.24 -24.02
CA GLY A 834 8.80 17.07 -23.46
C GLY A 834 8.86 16.06 -22.31
N PHE A 835 7.95 15.08 -22.32
CA PHE A 835 7.93 14.02 -21.32
C PHE A 835 8.96 12.97 -21.72
N HIS A 836 9.98 12.80 -20.88
CA HIS A 836 11.07 11.84 -21.10
C HIS A 836 11.07 10.75 -20.02
N PRO A 837 10.05 9.86 -19.99
CA PRO A 837 9.97 8.80 -18.99
C PRO A 837 11.12 7.80 -19.15
N ASP A 838 11.50 7.16 -18.04
CA ASP A 838 12.38 6.00 -18.05
C ASP A 838 11.68 4.77 -18.64
N ILE A 839 10.41 4.59 -18.27
CA ILE A 839 9.59 3.43 -18.65
C ILE A 839 8.28 3.89 -19.28
N ILE A 840 7.93 3.30 -20.43
CA ILE A 840 6.58 3.30 -20.98
C ILE A 840 6.00 1.91 -20.75
N HIS A 841 5.07 1.77 -19.81
CA HIS A 841 4.44 0.50 -19.46
C HIS A 841 3.10 0.36 -20.19
N CYS A 842 3.06 -0.56 -21.13
CA CYS A 842 1.91 -0.88 -21.96
C CYS A 842 1.14 -2.09 -21.39
N HIS A 843 -0.18 -1.97 -21.30
CA HIS A 843 -1.08 -3.01 -20.81
C HIS A 843 -1.94 -3.61 -21.95
N ASP A 844 -1.79 -4.92 -22.18
CA ASP A 844 -2.57 -5.77 -23.09
C ASP A 844 -2.64 -5.32 -24.58
N TRP A 845 -3.30 -6.11 -25.43
CA TRP A 845 -3.42 -5.94 -26.89
C TRP A 845 -3.88 -4.55 -27.35
N SER A 846 -4.60 -3.84 -26.49
CA SER A 846 -5.16 -2.51 -26.77
C SER A 846 -4.11 -1.41 -26.71
N SER A 847 -3.05 -1.55 -25.91
CA SER A 847 -1.89 -0.64 -25.92
C SER A 847 -0.68 -1.20 -26.70
N ALA A 848 -0.75 -2.47 -27.14
CA ALA A 848 0.29 -3.12 -27.93
C ALA A 848 0.84 -2.27 -29.10
N PRO A 849 0.06 -1.45 -29.83
CA PRO A 849 0.61 -0.59 -30.88
C PRO A 849 1.68 0.40 -30.41
N VAL A 850 1.64 0.88 -29.15
CA VAL A 850 2.68 1.75 -28.59
C VAL A 850 4.07 1.15 -28.78
N THR A 851 4.24 -0.16 -28.59
CA THR A 851 5.57 -0.77 -28.50
C THR A 851 6.36 -0.68 -29.81
N TRP A 852 5.71 -0.93 -30.96
CA TRP A 852 6.37 -0.82 -32.26
C TRP A 852 6.39 0.63 -32.76
N LEU A 853 5.29 1.37 -32.59
CA LEU A 853 5.23 2.78 -32.99
C LEU A 853 6.31 3.61 -32.30
N PHE A 854 6.53 3.38 -31.00
CA PHE A 854 7.63 3.97 -30.23
C PHE A 854 8.98 3.72 -30.89
N LYS A 855 9.27 2.45 -31.22
CA LYS A 855 10.55 2.00 -31.74
C LYS A 855 10.79 2.47 -33.18
N ASP A 856 9.77 2.39 -34.03
CA ASP A 856 9.81 2.73 -35.45
C ASP A 856 9.79 4.25 -35.70
N HIS A 857 9.19 5.05 -34.80
CA HIS A 857 8.89 6.47 -35.06
C HIS A 857 9.24 7.49 -33.95
N TYR A 858 9.40 7.11 -32.67
CA TYR A 858 9.56 8.10 -31.58
C TYR A 858 10.91 8.04 -30.83
N VAL A 859 11.59 6.88 -30.80
CA VAL A 859 12.94 6.72 -30.20
C VAL A 859 13.94 7.74 -30.74
N HIS A 860 13.89 8.01 -32.04
CA HIS A 860 14.86 8.89 -32.72
C HIS A 860 14.52 10.40 -32.65
N TYR A 861 13.32 10.76 -32.18
CA TYR A 861 12.81 12.14 -32.24
C TYR A 861 12.68 12.83 -30.88
N GLY A 862 12.98 12.13 -29.77
CA GLY A 862 13.04 12.74 -28.43
C GLY A 862 12.96 11.75 -27.27
N LEU A 863 12.43 10.55 -27.48
CA LEU A 863 12.20 9.57 -26.42
C LEU A 863 13.29 8.50 -26.31
N SER A 864 14.54 8.82 -26.68
CA SER A 864 15.66 7.86 -26.83
C SER A 864 16.07 7.14 -25.53
N LYS A 865 15.87 7.78 -24.38
CA LYS A 865 16.14 7.20 -23.04
C LYS A 865 15.08 6.18 -22.61
N ALA A 866 13.83 6.35 -23.04
CA ALA A 866 12.72 5.54 -22.58
C ALA A 866 12.86 4.05 -22.98
N ARG A 867 12.27 3.17 -22.17
CA ARG A 867 12.25 1.73 -22.38
C ARG A 867 10.83 1.21 -22.28
N VAL A 868 10.48 0.24 -23.11
CA VAL A 868 9.10 -0.28 -23.20
C VAL A 868 8.99 -1.56 -22.39
N VAL A 869 7.96 -1.63 -21.54
CA VAL A 869 7.57 -2.84 -20.81
C VAL A 869 6.13 -3.18 -21.17
N PHE A 870 5.83 -4.46 -21.40
CA PHE A 870 4.52 -4.93 -21.84
C PHE A 870 3.95 -6.00 -20.90
N THR A 871 2.78 -5.76 -20.31
CA THR A 871 2.05 -6.77 -19.51
C THR A 871 0.91 -7.38 -20.33
N ILE A 872 0.94 -8.70 -20.53
CA ILE A 872 -0.19 -9.49 -21.04
C ILE A 872 -1.13 -9.77 -19.86
N HIS A 873 -2.37 -9.29 -19.92
CA HIS A 873 -3.40 -9.58 -18.89
C HIS A 873 -4.28 -10.76 -19.29
N ASN A 874 -4.61 -10.93 -20.58
CA ASN A 874 -5.25 -12.14 -21.08
C ASN A 874 -4.91 -12.42 -22.55
N LEU A 875 -4.14 -13.49 -22.83
CA LEU A 875 -3.63 -13.80 -24.17
C LEU A 875 -4.71 -14.22 -25.20
N GLU A 876 -5.92 -14.59 -24.75
CA GLU A 876 -7.03 -14.93 -25.66
C GLU A 876 -7.49 -13.73 -26.51
N PHE A 877 -7.18 -12.49 -26.10
CA PHE A 877 -7.55 -11.29 -26.82
C PHE A 877 -6.35 -10.70 -27.57
N GLY A 878 -6.50 -10.50 -28.88
CA GLY A 878 -5.52 -9.76 -29.68
C GLY A 878 -4.13 -10.41 -29.80
N ALA A 879 -4.02 -11.74 -29.66
CA ALA A 879 -2.75 -12.50 -29.69
C ALA A 879 -1.77 -12.12 -30.83
N GLY A 880 -2.27 -11.75 -32.02
CA GLY A 880 -1.44 -11.26 -33.12
C GLY A 880 -0.80 -9.89 -32.88
N LEU A 881 -1.52 -8.95 -32.24
CA LEU A 881 -0.99 -7.64 -31.83
C LEU A 881 -0.03 -7.81 -30.65
N ILE A 882 -0.37 -8.70 -29.70
CA ILE A 882 0.54 -9.10 -28.60
C ILE A 882 1.83 -9.69 -29.17
N GLY A 883 1.76 -10.61 -30.14
CA GLY A 883 2.95 -11.19 -30.77
C GLY A 883 3.85 -10.14 -31.43
N LYS A 884 3.26 -9.14 -32.10
CA LYS A 884 4.05 -7.99 -32.59
C LYS A 884 4.65 -7.19 -31.43
N ALA A 885 3.90 -6.89 -30.37
CA ALA A 885 4.43 -6.15 -29.23
C ALA A 885 5.56 -6.87 -28.48
N MET A 886 5.45 -8.19 -28.34
CA MET A 886 6.48 -9.06 -27.78
C MET A 886 7.80 -8.99 -28.55
N ALA A 887 7.77 -8.80 -29.88
CA ALA A 887 8.99 -8.58 -30.65
C ALA A 887 9.69 -7.26 -30.27
N TYR A 888 8.92 -6.17 -30.15
CA TYR A 888 9.44 -4.80 -30.03
C TYR A 888 9.75 -4.32 -28.60
N THR A 889 9.07 -4.86 -27.58
CA THR A 889 9.24 -4.44 -26.17
C THR A 889 10.61 -4.82 -25.58
N ASN A 890 11.15 -4.07 -24.61
CA ASN A 890 12.43 -4.39 -23.96
C ASN A 890 12.30 -5.61 -23.04
N LYS A 891 11.31 -5.58 -22.15
CA LYS A 891 10.92 -6.68 -21.26
C LYS A 891 9.41 -6.88 -21.36
N ALA A 892 8.95 -8.12 -21.13
CA ALA A 892 7.55 -8.46 -21.10
C ALA A 892 7.23 -9.27 -19.83
N THR A 893 5.97 -9.20 -19.39
CA THR A 893 5.47 -9.99 -18.26
C THR A 893 4.01 -10.39 -18.47
N THR A 894 3.53 -11.30 -17.62
CA THR A 894 2.11 -11.59 -17.45
C THR A 894 1.83 -11.82 -15.96
N VAL A 895 0.55 -11.87 -15.62
CA VAL A 895 0.03 -11.62 -14.26
C VAL A 895 0.12 -12.82 -13.29
N SER A 896 0.85 -13.90 -13.63
CA SER A 896 1.28 -14.96 -12.69
C SER A 896 2.44 -15.80 -13.25
N HIS A 897 3.10 -16.60 -12.39
CA HIS A 897 4.24 -17.46 -12.74
C HIS A 897 3.82 -18.79 -13.39
N THR A 898 2.67 -19.35 -13.00
CA THR A 898 2.12 -20.56 -13.64
C THR A 898 1.52 -20.21 -15.01
N TYR A 899 0.78 -19.10 -15.14
CA TYR A 899 0.25 -18.68 -16.46
C TYR A 899 1.37 -18.35 -17.44
N SER A 900 2.48 -17.72 -16.99
CA SER A 900 3.63 -17.46 -17.87
C SER A 900 4.29 -18.73 -18.40
N LYS A 901 4.14 -19.87 -17.73
CA LYS A 901 4.55 -21.20 -18.22
C LYS A 901 3.50 -21.81 -19.14
N GLU A 902 2.22 -21.76 -18.77
CA GLU A 902 1.08 -22.26 -19.57
C GLU A 902 1.08 -21.62 -20.98
N VAL A 903 1.28 -20.30 -21.09
CA VAL A 903 1.29 -19.60 -22.39
C VAL A 903 2.63 -19.62 -23.14
N ALA A 904 3.70 -20.14 -22.55
CA ALA A 904 5.05 -20.05 -23.13
C ALA A 904 5.23 -20.82 -24.46
N GLY A 905 4.31 -21.73 -24.80
CA GLY A 905 4.25 -22.42 -26.08
C GLY A 905 3.44 -21.70 -27.17
N ASN A 906 2.74 -20.60 -26.84
CA ASN A 906 1.94 -19.86 -27.81
C ASN A 906 2.87 -19.13 -28.82
N PRO A 907 2.57 -19.13 -30.14
CA PRO A 907 3.38 -18.45 -31.15
C PRO A 907 3.66 -16.96 -30.90
N ALA A 908 2.78 -16.25 -30.18
CA ALA A 908 2.99 -14.86 -29.79
C ALA A 908 4.07 -14.66 -28.70
N VAL A 909 4.37 -15.70 -27.93
CA VAL A 909 5.23 -15.65 -26.73
C VAL A 909 6.52 -16.46 -26.92
N ALA A 910 6.43 -17.65 -27.54
CA ALA A 910 7.54 -18.59 -27.66
C ALA A 910 8.83 -17.99 -28.27
N PRO A 911 8.79 -17.17 -29.35
CA PRO A 911 10.00 -16.55 -29.92
C PRO A 911 10.68 -15.51 -29.01
N HIS A 912 10.00 -15.09 -27.94
CA HIS A 912 10.39 -13.98 -27.08
C HIS A 912 10.48 -14.37 -25.60
N ARG A 913 10.45 -15.69 -25.31
CA ARG A 913 10.47 -16.26 -23.95
C ARG A 913 11.64 -15.78 -23.08
N TYR A 914 12.80 -15.50 -23.68
CA TYR A 914 14.01 -15.00 -22.98
C TYR A 914 13.83 -13.63 -22.29
N LYS A 915 12.80 -12.86 -22.66
CA LYS A 915 12.45 -11.56 -22.05
C LYS A 915 11.03 -11.55 -21.46
N PHE A 916 10.39 -12.71 -21.35
CA PHE A 916 9.03 -12.86 -20.84
C PHE A 916 9.03 -13.46 -19.43
N HIS A 917 8.33 -12.79 -18.51
CA HIS A 917 8.30 -13.13 -17.10
C HIS A 917 6.85 -13.41 -16.65
N GLY A 918 6.70 -14.00 -15.47
CA GLY A 918 5.45 -13.94 -14.73
C GLY A 918 5.69 -13.11 -13.47
N ILE A 919 4.78 -12.21 -13.13
CA ILE A 919 4.72 -11.49 -11.86
C ILE A 919 3.27 -11.55 -11.40
N LEU A 920 3.04 -12.09 -10.21
CA LEU A 920 1.70 -12.23 -9.65
C LEU A 920 1.09 -10.85 -9.33
N ASN A 921 -0.22 -10.64 -9.54
CA ASN A 921 -0.89 -9.42 -9.10
C ASN A 921 -1.12 -9.40 -7.58
N GLY A 922 -1.17 -8.19 -7.01
CA GLY A 922 -1.72 -7.98 -5.66
C GLY A 922 -3.18 -7.49 -5.68
N ILE A 923 -3.76 -7.30 -4.50
CA ILE A 923 -4.98 -6.50 -4.26
C ILE A 923 -4.64 -5.16 -3.58
N ASP A 924 -5.55 -4.19 -3.69
CA ASP A 924 -5.44 -2.91 -2.99
C ASP A 924 -6.04 -3.01 -1.58
N PRO A 925 -5.25 -2.85 -0.50
CA PRO A 925 -5.72 -2.91 0.88
C PRO A 925 -6.43 -1.63 1.36
N ASP A 926 -6.65 -0.63 0.49
CA ASP A 926 -7.56 0.50 0.76
C ASP A 926 -8.96 0.27 0.18
N ILE A 927 -9.08 -0.61 -0.81
CA ILE A 927 -10.36 -1.01 -1.43
C ILE A 927 -10.91 -2.26 -0.73
N TRP A 928 -10.05 -3.24 -0.47
CA TRP A 928 -10.41 -4.55 0.06
C TRP A 928 -9.90 -4.74 1.49
N ASP A 929 -10.58 -4.12 2.45
CA ASP A 929 -10.19 -4.17 3.86
C ASP A 929 -11.41 -4.29 4.80
N PRO A 930 -11.70 -5.48 5.37
CA PRO A 930 -12.83 -5.65 6.29
C PRO A 930 -12.71 -4.82 7.58
N TYR A 931 -11.57 -4.21 7.88
CA TYR A 931 -11.48 -3.26 8.99
C TYR A 931 -12.02 -1.86 8.65
N ASN A 932 -11.93 -1.41 7.38
CA ASN A 932 -12.36 -0.07 6.94
C ASN A 932 -13.53 -0.08 5.93
N ASP A 933 -13.96 -1.25 5.46
CA ASP A 933 -15.10 -1.43 4.58
C ASP A 933 -16.40 -0.87 5.20
N LYS A 934 -17.24 -0.28 4.33
CA LYS A 934 -18.49 0.42 4.63
C LYS A 934 -19.72 -0.33 4.12
N PHE A 935 -19.53 -1.44 3.40
CA PHE A 935 -20.61 -2.26 2.82
C PHE A 935 -20.93 -3.51 3.66
N ILE A 936 -20.22 -3.70 4.78
CA ILE A 936 -20.40 -4.80 5.74
C ILE A 936 -20.92 -4.25 7.09
N PRO A 937 -21.70 -5.02 7.87
CA PRO A 937 -22.37 -4.51 9.07
C PRO A 937 -21.44 -4.30 10.27
N ILE A 938 -20.34 -5.07 10.35
CA ILE A 938 -19.34 -5.00 11.43
C ILE A 938 -17.96 -4.99 10.79
N SER A 939 -17.08 -4.06 11.20
CA SER A 939 -15.66 -4.06 10.81
C SER A 939 -14.88 -5.11 11.58
N TYR A 940 -14.02 -5.88 10.92
CA TYR A 940 -13.26 -6.96 11.56
C TYR A 940 -11.81 -7.11 11.07
N THR A 941 -10.98 -7.74 11.90
CA THR A 941 -9.59 -8.15 11.62
C THR A 941 -9.50 -9.68 11.65
N SER A 942 -8.29 -10.25 11.57
CA SER A 942 -8.07 -11.69 11.81
C SER A 942 -8.31 -12.10 13.28
N GLU A 943 -8.51 -11.15 14.19
CA GLU A 943 -8.77 -11.40 15.62
C GLU A 943 -10.25 -11.74 15.87
N ASN A 944 -11.18 -10.98 15.27
CA ASN A 944 -12.63 -11.15 15.42
C ASN A 944 -13.34 -11.61 14.13
N VAL A 945 -12.60 -12.24 13.21
CA VAL A 945 -13.10 -12.74 11.90
C VAL A 945 -14.39 -13.56 12.02
N ILE A 946 -14.53 -14.41 13.04
CA ILE A 946 -15.70 -15.30 13.21
C ILE A 946 -16.98 -14.47 13.41
N GLU A 947 -16.92 -13.44 14.26
CA GLU A 947 -18.03 -12.53 14.54
C GLU A 947 -18.37 -11.67 13.32
N GLY A 948 -17.36 -11.04 12.70
CA GLY A 948 -17.54 -10.19 11.54
C GLY A 948 -18.13 -10.94 10.33
N LYS A 949 -17.64 -12.16 10.06
CA LYS A 949 -18.19 -13.03 9.01
C LYS A 949 -19.61 -13.50 9.35
N ARG A 950 -19.90 -13.85 10.61
CA ARG A 950 -21.27 -14.24 11.04
C ARG A 950 -22.27 -13.10 10.81
N ALA A 951 -21.96 -11.88 11.26
CA ALA A 951 -22.82 -10.72 11.03
C ALA A 951 -22.99 -10.40 9.55
N ALA A 952 -21.91 -10.49 8.75
CA ALA A 952 -21.99 -10.32 7.30
C ALA A 952 -22.82 -11.42 6.61
N LYS A 953 -22.78 -12.67 7.11
CA LYS A 953 -23.57 -13.81 6.62
C LYS A 953 -25.06 -13.63 6.91
N GLU A 954 -25.40 -13.23 8.13
CA GLU A 954 -26.79 -12.92 8.54
C GLU A 954 -27.37 -11.76 7.70
N ALA A 955 -26.59 -10.69 7.48
CA ALA A 955 -26.99 -9.56 6.64
C ALA A 955 -27.04 -9.90 5.13
N LEU A 956 -26.18 -10.81 4.66
CA LEU A 956 -26.23 -11.32 3.28
C LEU A 956 -27.49 -12.16 3.04
N GLN A 957 -27.82 -13.04 3.99
CA GLN A 957 -29.04 -13.85 3.95
C GLN A 957 -30.27 -12.95 3.91
N GLU A 958 -30.33 -11.94 4.78
CA GLU A 958 -31.41 -10.94 4.82
C GLU A 958 -31.55 -10.15 3.51
N ARG A 959 -30.47 -9.54 3.01
CA ARG A 959 -30.47 -8.74 1.77
C ARG A 959 -30.90 -9.55 0.54
N LEU A 960 -30.74 -10.87 0.57
CA LEU A 960 -31.05 -11.77 -0.55
C LEU A 960 -32.34 -12.58 -0.37
N GLY A 961 -33.02 -12.47 0.78
CA GLY A 961 -34.24 -13.23 1.10
C GLY A 961 -33.99 -14.72 1.39
N LEU A 962 -32.78 -15.09 1.77
CA LEU A 962 -32.42 -16.44 2.19
C LEU A 962 -32.80 -16.68 3.65
N LYS A 963 -32.97 -17.95 4.04
CA LYS A 963 -33.21 -18.34 5.42
C LYS A 963 -32.00 -17.97 6.29
N LYS A 964 -32.23 -17.21 7.36
CA LYS A 964 -31.22 -16.95 8.40
C LYS A 964 -30.90 -18.26 9.14
N THR A 965 -29.78 -18.87 8.80
CA THR A 965 -29.32 -20.18 9.32
C THR A 965 -27.81 -20.30 9.21
N ASP A 966 -27.15 -20.95 10.17
CA ASP A 966 -25.75 -21.34 10.01
C ASP A 966 -25.64 -22.65 9.21
N LEU A 967 -25.64 -22.51 7.89
CA LEU A 967 -25.32 -23.55 6.90
C LEU A 967 -24.16 -23.03 6.04
N PRO A 968 -23.29 -23.90 5.48
CA PRO A 968 -22.12 -23.44 4.71
C PRO A 968 -22.57 -22.69 3.44
N LEU A 969 -22.15 -21.42 3.32
CA LEU A 969 -22.53 -20.55 2.20
C LEU A 969 -21.41 -20.46 1.17
N VAL A 970 -21.70 -20.87 -0.07
CA VAL A 970 -20.80 -20.82 -1.22
C VAL A 970 -21.14 -19.60 -2.09
N GLY A 971 -20.21 -18.64 -2.16
CA GLY A 971 -20.31 -17.46 -3.02
C GLY A 971 -19.59 -17.64 -4.36
N VAL A 972 -20.18 -17.08 -5.42
CA VAL A 972 -19.62 -17.01 -6.77
C VAL A 972 -19.69 -15.56 -7.26
N ILE A 973 -18.53 -14.90 -7.45
CA ILE A 973 -18.47 -13.52 -7.96
C ILE A 973 -17.63 -13.51 -9.25
N THR A 974 -18.29 -13.48 -10.42
CA THR A 974 -17.59 -13.48 -11.71
C THR A 974 -18.48 -13.03 -12.88
N ARG A 975 -17.86 -12.50 -13.94
CA ARG A 975 -18.51 -12.44 -15.27
C ARG A 975 -18.85 -13.86 -15.74
N LEU A 976 -20.03 -14.03 -16.33
CA LEU A 976 -20.53 -15.33 -16.79
C LEU A 976 -20.09 -15.58 -18.24
N THR A 977 -18.88 -16.11 -18.42
CA THR A 977 -18.29 -16.43 -19.73
C THR A 977 -17.71 -17.84 -19.74
N HIS A 978 -17.43 -18.41 -20.92
CA HIS A 978 -16.88 -19.77 -21.04
C HIS A 978 -15.56 -19.95 -20.25
N GLN A 979 -14.67 -18.93 -20.27
CA GLN A 979 -13.44 -18.90 -19.47
C GLN A 979 -13.69 -19.22 -17.99
N LYS A 980 -14.78 -18.70 -17.42
CA LYS A 980 -15.09 -18.77 -15.99
C LYS A 980 -15.85 -20.03 -15.59
N GLY A 981 -15.88 -21.04 -16.46
CA GLY A 981 -16.42 -22.36 -16.13
C GLY A 981 -17.93 -22.36 -15.89
N ILE A 982 -18.72 -21.64 -16.68
CA ILE A 982 -20.18 -21.51 -16.47
C ILE A 982 -20.95 -22.83 -16.31
N HIS A 983 -20.48 -23.94 -16.88
CA HIS A 983 -21.09 -25.26 -16.65
C HIS A 983 -20.73 -25.82 -15.26
N LEU A 984 -19.49 -25.63 -14.82
CA LEU A 984 -19.00 -25.96 -13.47
C LEU A 984 -19.68 -25.11 -12.39
N ILE A 985 -19.93 -23.82 -12.64
CA ILE A 985 -20.71 -22.94 -11.76
C ILE A 985 -22.14 -23.50 -11.58
N LYS A 986 -22.82 -23.84 -12.69
CA LYS A 986 -24.18 -24.39 -12.63
C LYS A 986 -24.21 -25.72 -11.86
N HIS A 987 -23.21 -26.59 -12.04
CA HIS A 987 -23.07 -27.84 -11.29
C HIS A 987 -22.82 -27.60 -9.79
N ALA A 988 -21.88 -26.72 -9.44
CA ALA A 988 -21.50 -26.43 -8.06
C ALA A 988 -22.66 -25.86 -7.22
N ILE A 989 -23.56 -25.07 -7.83
CA ILE A 989 -24.76 -24.55 -7.16
C ILE A 989 -25.65 -25.72 -6.71
N TRP A 990 -25.94 -26.68 -7.60
CA TRP A 990 -26.70 -27.88 -7.24
C TRP A 990 -25.95 -28.73 -6.21
N ARG A 991 -24.65 -28.96 -6.39
CA ARG A 991 -23.87 -29.74 -5.42
C ARG A 991 -23.83 -29.13 -4.02
N THR A 992 -23.81 -27.80 -3.93
CA THR A 992 -23.92 -27.07 -2.66
C THR A 992 -25.27 -27.33 -2.00
N LEU A 993 -26.35 -27.38 -2.77
CA LEU A 993 -27.69 -27.68 -2.26
C LEU A 993 -27.81 -29.15 -1.82
N ASP A 994 -27.27 -30.10 -2.58
CA ASP A 994 -27.19 -31.52 -2.20
C ASP A 994 -26.44 -31.73 -0.88
N ARG A 995 -25.37 -30.95 -0.65
CA ARG A 995 -24.54 -30.97 0.58
C ARG A 995 -25.11 -30.11 1.73
N ASN A 996 -26.40 -29.80 1.69
CA ASN A 996 -27.11 -29.00 2.71
C ASN A 996 -26.52 -27.59 2.95
N GLY A 997 -25.90 -26.97 1.95
CA GLY A 997 -25.38 -25.60 2.01
C GLY A 997 -26.35 -24.55 1.47
N GLN A 998 -25.86 -23.31 1.36
CA GLN A 998 -26.52 -22.20 0.65
C GLN A 998 -25.62 -21.69 -0.49
N ALA A 999 -26.22 -21.20 -1.58
CA ALA A 999 -25.50 -20.79 -2.79
C ALA A 999 -25.87 -19.36 -3.23
N VAL A 1000 -24.87 -18.48 -3.36
CA VAL A 1000 -25.05 -17.10 -3.82
C VAL A 1000 -24.17 -16.83 -5.04
N LEU A 1001 -24.75 -16.27 -6.10
CA LEU A 1001 -24.03 -15.86 -7.30
C LEU A 1001 -24.26 -14.38 -7.60
N LEU A 1002 -23.20 -13.65 -7.91
CA LEU A 1002 -23.23 -12.29 -8.44
C LEU A 1002 -22.44 -12.21 -9.75
N GLY A 1003 -23.12 -11.84 -10.83
CA GLY A 1003 -22.48 -11.63 -12.12
C GLY A 1003 -23.39 -11.73 -13.34
N SER A 1004 -23.03 -11.02 -14.41
CA SER A 1004 -23.77 -10.98 -15.68
C SER A 1004 -22.97 -11.63 -16.83
N ALA A 1005 -23.70 -12.04 -17.87
CA ALA A 1005 -23.15 -12.57 -19.12
C ALA A 1005 -23.23 -11.54 -20.26
N PRO A 1006 -22.12 -11.27 -20.99
CA PRO A 1006 -22.15 -10.46 -22.20
C PRO A 1006 -22.89 -11.11 -23.38
N ASP A 1007 -23.06 -12.45 -23.36
CA ASP A 1007 -23.86 -13.18 -24.34
C ASP A 1007 -25.31 -13.34 -23.81
N PRO A 1008 -26.34 -12.78 -24.49
CA PRO A 1008 -27.72 -12.88 -24.05
C PRO A 1008 -28.23 -14.31 -23.89
N ARG A 1009 -27.64 -15.29 -24.58
CA ARG A 1009 -28.00 -16.71 -24.44
C ARG A 1009 -27.53 -17.27 -23.11
N ILE A 1010 -26.30 -16.95 -22.72
CA ILE A 1010 -25.74 -17.33 -21.40
C ILE A 1010 -26.48 -16.57 -20.29
N GLN A 1011 -26.85 -15.31 -20.50
CA GLN A 1011 -27.67 -14.56 -19.55
C GLN A 1011 -29.03 -15.26 -19.34
N ASN A 1012 -29.72 -15.64 -20.42
CA ASN A 1012 -31.01 -16.33 -20.36
C ASN A 1012 -30.90 -17.73 -19.73
N ASP A 1013 -29.84 -18.48 -20.01
CA ASP A 1013 -29.54 -19.76 -19.33
C ASP A 1013 -29.48 -19.61 -17.80
N PHE A 1014 -28.83 -18.55 -17.31
CA PHE A 1014 -28.74 -18.27 -15.87
C PHE A 1014 -30.04 -17.68 -15.30
N VAL A 1015 -30.81 -16.90 -16.07
CA VAL A 1015 -32.17 -16.45 -15.68
C VAL A 1015 -33.10 -17.66 -15.51
N ASN A 1016 -33.06 -18.62 -16.43
CA ASN A 1016 -33.85 -19.85 -16.34
C ASN A 1016 -33.46 -20.68 -15.09
N LEU A 1017 -32.16 -20.81 -14.81
CA LEU A 1017 -31.68 -21.45 -13.58
C LEU A 1017 -32.12 -20.68 -12.32
N ALA A 1018 -32.05 -19.34 -12.33
CA ALA A 1018 -32.51 -18.51 -11.22
C ALA A 1018 -34.01 -18.69 -10.93
N ASN A 1019 -34.85 -18.79 -11.98
CA ASN A 1019 -36.27 -19.08 -11.85
C ASN A 1019 -36.54 -20.49 -11.30
N GLN A 1020 -35.79 -21.51 -11.76
CA GLN A 1020 -35.87 -22.88 -11.27
C GLN A 1020 -35.49 -22.97 -9.78
N LEU A 1021 -34.38 -22.32 -9.39
CA LEU A 1021 -33.92 -22.26 -8.00
C LEU A 1021 -34.89 -21.46 -7.13
N HIS A 1022 -35.44 -20.34 -7.60
CA HIS A 1022 -36.47 -19.61 -6.86
C HIS A 1022 -37.76 -20.43 -6.66
N SER A 1023 -38.10 -21.32 -7.59
CA SER A 1023 -39.30 -22.18 -7.47
C SER A 1023 -39.11 -23.40 -6.55
N SER A 1024 -37.89 -23.70 -6.11
CA SER A 1024 -37.57 -24.96 -5.40
C SER A 1024 -36.67 -24.82 -4.17
N HIS A 1025 -35.86 -23.75 -4.09
CA HIS A 1025 -34.80 -23.51 -3.12
C HIS A 1025 -34.65 -22.00 -2.82
N ALA A 1026 -35.75 -21.22 -2.86
CA ALA A 1026 -35.70 -19.76 -2.65
C ALA A 1026 -35.04 -19.34 -1.33
N ASP A 1027 -35.17 -20.20 -0.31
CA ASP A 1027 -34.64 -20.02 1.04
C ASP A 1027 -33.13 -20.33 1.13
N ARG A 1028 -32.53 -20.93 0.10
CA ARG A 1028 -31.13 -21.41 0.09
C ARG A 1028 -30.29 -21.01 -1.12
N ALA A 1029 -30.88 -20.53 -2.21
CA ALA A 1029 -30.15 -20.15 -3.42
C ALA A 1029 -30.61 -18.81 -4.03
N ARG A 1030 -29.66 -17.92 -4.34
CA ARG A 1030 -29.92 -16.63 -5.00
C ARG A 1030 -28.91 -16.28 -6.09
N LEU A 1031 -29.40 -15.94 -7.28
CA LEU A 1031 -28.61 -15.55 -8.45
C LEU A 1031 -28.89 -14.07 -8.81
N CYS A 1032 -27.92 -13.20 -8.52
CA CYS A 1032 -27.95 -11.77 -8.82
C CYS A 1032 -27.22 -11.50 -10.15
N LEU A 1033 -27.98 -11.47 -11.25
CA LEU A 1033 -27.43 -11.50 -12.61
C LEU A 1033 -27.02 -10.13 -13.18
N THR A 1034 -26.46 -9.28 -12.31
CA THR A 1034 -26.12 -7.87 -12.54
C THR A 1034 -24.71 -7.55 -11.98
N TYR A 1035 -24.35 -6.27 -11.90
CA TYR A 1035 -23.19 -5.76 -11.17
C TYR A 1035 -23.68 -4.89 -10.00
N ASP A 1036 -23.19 -5.17 -8.79
CA ASP A 1036 -23.54 -4.50 -7.53
C ASP A 1036 -22.28 -4.55 -6.64
N GLU A 1037 -21.51 -3.46 -6.58
CA GLU A 1037 -20.26 -3.43 -5.81
C GLU A 1037 -20.52 -3.63 -4.30
N PRO A 1038 -21.49 -2.95 -3.64
CA PRO A 1038 -21.82 -3.21 -2.24
C PRO A 1038 -22.22 -4.66 -1.95
N LEU A 1039 -22.86 -5.37 -2.88
CA LEU A 1039 -23.18 -6.79 -2.71
C LEU A 1039 -21.93 -7.67 -2.88
N SER A 1040 -20.97 -7.30 -3.74
CA SER A 1040 -19.75 -8.09 -3.92
C SER A 1040 -18.93 -8.13 -2.63
N HIS A 1041 -18.76 -6.99 -1.96
CA HIS A 1041 -18.14 -6.87 -0.63
C HIS A 1041 -18.87 -7.73 0.41
N LEU A 1042 -20.20 -7.63 0.49
CA LEU A 1042 -21.01 -8.39 1.44
C LEU A 1042 -20.96 -9.91 1.18
N ILE A 1043 -20.85 -10.36 -0.07
CA ILE A 1043 -20.62 -11.77 -0.41
C ILE A 1043 -19.20 -12.21 -0.01
N TYR A 1044 -18.16 -11.42 -0.29
CA TYR A 1044 -16.79 -11.74 0.15
C TYR A 1044 -16.69 -11.85 1.68
N ALA A 1045 -17.45 -11.06 2.44
CA ALA A 1045 -17.49 -11.12 3.89
C ALA A 1045 -18.38 -12.26 4.43
N GLY A 1046 -19.60 -12.42 3.91
CA GLY A 1046 -20.63 -13.32 4.45
C GLY A 1046 -20.61 -14.75 3.92
N ALA A 1047 -19.85 -15.06 2.87
CA ALA A 1047 -19.65 -16.44 2.44
C ALA A 1047 -18.65 -17.18 3.35
N ASP A 1048 -18.84 -18.49 3.50
CA ASP A 1048 -17.83 -19.38 4.07
C ASP A 1048 -16.78 -19.74 3.00
N PHE A 1049 -17.25 -19.97 1.77
CA PHE A 1049 -16.43 -20.38 0.62
C PHE A 1049 -16.63 -19.47 -0.59
N ILE A 1050 -15.57 -19.22 -1.36
CA ILE A 1050 -15.64 -18.54 -2.66
C ILE A 1050 -15.13 -19.47 -3.76
N LEU A 1051 -16.03 -19.85 -4.67
CA LEU A 1051 -15.74 -20.79 -5.76
C LEU A 1051 -15.23 -20.07 -7.01
N VAL A 1052 -14.08 -20.49 -7.54
CA VAL A 1052 -13.49 -19.97 -8.79
C VAL A 1052 -13.13 -21.14 -9.73
N PRO A 1053 -14.11 -21.66 -10.50
CA PRO A 1053 -13.94 -22.86 -11.31
C PRO A 1053 -13.48 -22.53 -12.74
N SER A 1054 -12.53 -21.60 -12.89
CA SER A 1054 -12.10 -21.09 -14.19
C SER A 1054 -11.37 -22.14 -15.03
N ILE A 1055 -11.74 -22.25 -16.30
CA ILE A 1055 -11.09 -23.13 -17.30
C ILE A 1055 -9.65 -22.70 -17.56
N PHE A 1056 -9.37 -21.39 -17.50
CA PHE A 1056 -8.04 -20.81 -17.39
C PHE A 1056 -8.15 -19.45 -16.68
N GLU A 1057 -7.14 -19.09 -15.87
CA GLU A 1057 -7.15 -17.85 -15.10
C GLU A 1057 -5.75 -17.21 -15.07
N PRO A 1058 -5.51 -16.13 -15.84
CA PRO A 1058 -4.19 -15.50 -15.90
C PRO A 1058 -3.62 -15.11 -14.53
N CYS A 1059 -4.49 -14.61 -13.64
CA CYS A 1059 -4.18 -14.39 -12.22
C CYS A 1059 -5.37 -14.75 -11.33
N GLY A 1060 -6.51 -14.08 -11.56
CA GLY A 1060 -7.61 -14.03 -10.61
C GLY A 1060 -7.33 -13.02 -9.49
N LEU A 1061 -8.34 -12.20 -9.16
CA LEU A 1061 -8.34 -11.34 -7.97
C LEU A 1061 -9.37 -11.83 -6.94
N THR A 1062 -10.43 -12.51 -7.38
CA THR A 1062 -11.53 -13.04 -6.58
C THR A 1062 -11.06 -13.89 -5.39
N GLN A 1063 -10.05 -14.75 -5.59
CA GLN A 1063 -9.50 -15.61 -4.53
C GLN A 1063 -8.63 -14.83 -3.54
N LEU A 1064 -7.93 -13.78 -3.98
CA LEU A 1064 -7.14 -12.90 -3.11
C LEU A 1064 -8.06 -12.06 -2.21
N ILE A 1065 -9.13 -11.52 -2.78
CA ILE A 1065 -10.16 -10.79 -2.04
C ILE A 1065 -10.87 -11.73 -1.06
N ALA A 1066 -11.23 -12.95 -1.47
CA ALA A 1066 -11.84 -13.95 -0.59
C ALA A 1066 -10.98 -14.20 0.66
N MET A 1067 -9.68 -14.48 0.48
CA MET A 1067 -8.74 -14.69 1.59
C MET A 1067 -8.61 -13.45 2.49
N ARG A 1068 -8.61 -12.24 1.91
CA ARG A 1068 -8.58 -10.98 2.67
C ARG A 1068 -9.80 -10.75 3.57
N TYR A 1069 -10.95 -11.35 3.24
CA TYR A 1069 -12.19 -11.34 4.02
C TYR A 1069 -12.45 -12.68 4.76
N GLY A 1070 -11.42 -13.50 4.95
CA GLY A 1070 -11.52 -14.76 5.69
C GLY A 1070 -12.40 -15.83 5.03
N SER A 1071 -12.77 -15.65 3.76
CA SER A 1071 -13.55 -16.61 2.97
C SER A 1071 -12.62 -17.58 2.24
N ILE A 1072 -12.90 -18.88 2.35
CA ILE A 1072 -11.96 -19.90 1.89
C ILE A 1072 -12.11 -20.13 0.38
N PRO A 1073 -11.04 -19.98 -0.43
CA PRO A 1073 -11.12 -20.16 -1.86
C PRO A 1073 -11.20 -21.64 -2.23
N VAL A 1074 -12.14 -21.98 -3.13
CA VAL A 1074 -12.32 -23.31 -3.74
C VAL A 1074 -12.08 -23.17 -5.24
N VAL A 1075 -10.93 -23.61 -5.74
CA VAL A 1075 -10.43 -23.20 -7.07
C VAL A 1075 -9.96 -24.36 -7.96
N ARG A 1076 -10.01 -24.15 -9.27
CA ARG A 1076 -9.34 -25.06 -10.21
C ARG A 1076 -7.83 -24.76 -10.27
N LYS A 1077 -6.98 -25.79 -10.31
CA LYS A 1077 -5.52 -25.64 -10.53
C LYS A 1077 -5.23 -25.16 -11.96
N THR A 1078 -5.10 -23.85 -12.15
CA THR A 1078 -4.64 -23.23 -13.41
C THR A 1078 -4.14 -21.80 -13.16
N GLY A 1079 -3.14 -21.36 -13.92
CA GLY A 1079 -2.58 -20.02 -13.88
C GLY A 1079 -2.36 -19.48 -12.46
N GLY A 1080 -2.81 -18.26 -12.20
CA GLY A 1080 -2.61 -17.63 -10.89
C GLY A 1080 -3.40 -18.25 -9.73
N LEU A 1081 -4.48 -19.00 -10.01
CA LEU A 1081 -5.20 -19.73 -8.94
C LEU A 1081 -4.31 -20.79 -8.31
N HIS A 1082 -3.49 -21.47 -9.12
CA HIS A 1082 -2.48 -22.40 -8.64
C HIS A 1082 -1.35 -21.67 -7.87
N ASP A 1083 -0.90 -20.50 -8.33
CA ASP A 1083 0.16 -19.73 -7.64
C ASP A 1083 -0.29 -19.17 -6.27
N THR A 1084 -1.59 -18.90 -6.08
CA THR A 1084 -2.13 -18.24 -4.87
C THR A 1084 -2.82 -19.18 -3.88
N VAL A 1085 -3.42 -20.27 -4.36
CA VAL A 1085 -4.14 -21.23 -3.50
C VAL A 1085 -3.33 -22.51 -3.35
N PHE A 1086 -3.01 -22.81 -2.10
CA PHE A 1086 -2.32 -24.00 -1.64
C PHE A 1086 -3.36 -24.89 -0.96
N ASP A 1087 -3.58 -26.09 -1.51
CA ASP A 1087 -4.47 -27.09 -0.95
C ASP A 1087 -4.05 -27.50 0.46
N VAL A 1088 -5.02 -27.50 1.37
CA VAL A 1088 -4.85 -27.90 2.78
C VAL A 1088 -4.30 -29.32 2.98
N ASP A 1089 -4.62 -30.25 2.08
CA ASP A 1089 -4.19 -31.64 2.20
C ASP A 1089 -2.89 -31.91 1.43
N HIS A 1090 -2.66 -31.23 0.30
CA HIS A 1090 -1.63 -31.61 -0.68
C HIS A 1090 -0.46 -30.62 -0.88
N ASP A 1091 -0.62 -29.33 -0.54
CA ASP A 1091 0.34 -28.27 -0.92
C ASP A 1091 1.17 -27.71 0.25
N ASN A 1092 1.18 -28.37 1.41
CA ASN A 1092 1.83 -27.85 2.62
C ASN A 1092 3.33 -27.52 2.43
N GLU A 1093 4.09 -28.38 1.75
CA GLU A 1093 5.50 -28.10 1.38
C GLU A 1093 5.62 -26.92 0.40
N ARG A 1094 4.71 -26.82 -0.57
CA ARG A 1094 4.68 -25.76 -1.59
C ARG A 1094 4.36 -24.39 -0.99
N ALA A 1095 3.52 -24.35 0.05
CA ALA A 1095 3.27 -23.16 0.86
C ALA A 1095 4.50 -22.81 1.72
N GLN A 1096 5.06 -23.78 2.44
CA GLN A 1096 6.19 -23.58 3.34
C GLN A 1096 7.45 -23.08 2.59
N ALA A 1097 7.68 -23.53 1.35
CA ALA A 1097 8.74 -23.03 0.47
C ALA A 1097 8.62 -21.53 0.14
N GLN A 1098 7.40 -20.96 0.19
CA GLN A 1098 7.15 -19.52 0.07
C GLN A 1098 7.06 -18.81 1.45
N GLY A 1099 7.30 -19.54 2.54
CA GLY A 1099 7.11 -19.08 3.91
C GLY A 1099 5.65 -18.91 4.32
N LEU A 1100 4.71 -19.51 3.58
CA LEU A 1100 3.26 -19.48 3.79
C LEU A 1100 2.76 -20.81 4.40
N GLU A 1101 1.45 -20.85 4.69
CA GLU A 1101 0.72 -22.05 5.12
C GLU A 1101 -0.45 -22.32 4.15
N ALA A 1102 -0.94 -23.56 4.10
CA ALA A 1102 -2.03 -23.91 3.19
C ALA A 1102 -3.35 -23.17 3.52
N ASN A 1103 -4.06 -22.74 2.48
CA ASN A 1103 -5.02 -21.63 2.54
C ASN A 1103 -6.34 -21.86 1.79
N GLY A 1104 -6.54 -23.00 1.14
CA GLY A 1104 -7.82 -23.29 0.48
C GLY A 1104 -7.94 -24.72 -0.03
N PHE A 1105 -8.93 -24.94 -0.90
CA PHE A 1105 -9.19 -26.22 -1.53
C PHE A 1105 -9.03 -26.08 -3.05
N ASN A 1106 -8.36 -27.04 -3.68
CA ASN A 1106 -8.22 -27.06 -5.13
C ASN A 1106 -8.62 -28.39 -5.79
N PHE A 1107 -8.87 -28.31 -7.11
CA PHE A 1107 -9.19 -29.47 -7.94
C PHE A 1107 -8.50 -29.45 -9.31
N ASP A 1108 -8.28 -30.65 -9.82
CA ASP A 1108 -7.89 -30.96 -11.19
C ASP A 1108 -9.13 -31.35 -12.02
N GLY A 1109 -8.96 -31.54 -13.33
CA GLY A 1109 -10.08 -31.76 -14.26
C GLY A 1109 -10.81 -30.46 -14.61
N ALA A 1110 -11.75 -30.52 -15.56
CA ALA A 1110 -12.54 -29.36 -16.02
C ALA A 1110 -14.00 -29.79 -16.17
N ASP A 1111 -14.47 -30.49 -15.15
CA ASP A 1111 -15.65 -31.34 -15.15
C ASP A 1111 -16.32 -31.36 -13.75
N ALA A 1112 -17.50 -31.98 -13.68
CA ALA A 1112 -18.28 -32.09 -12.46
C ALA A 1112 -17.55 -32.83 -11.32
N ALA A 1113 -16.78 -33.87 -11.63
CA ALA A 1113 -16.13 -34.70 -10.60
C ALA A 1113 -14.99 -33.97 -9.90
N GLY A 1114 -14.21 -33.15 -10.62
CA GLY A 1114 -13.21 -32.25 -10.03
C GLY A 1114 -13.84 -31.22 -9.08
N VAL A 1115 -14.94 -30.57 -9.50
CA VAL A 1115 -15.70 -29.64 -8.66
C VAL A 1115 -16.23 -30.33 -7.41
N ASP A 1116 -16.85 -31.50 -7.57
CA ASP A 1116 -17.39 -32.29 -6.47
C ASP A 1116 -16.29 -32.69 -5.49
N TYR A 1117 -15.12 -33.09 -5.97
CA TYR A 1117 -13.99 -33.46 -5.10
C TYR A 1117 -13.58 -32.33 -4.15
N ALA A 1118 -13.28 -31.14 -4.66
CA ALA A 1118 -12.88 -30.01 -3.81
C ALA A 1118 -14.03 -29.48 -2.95
N LEU A 1119 -15.22 -29.34 -3.52
CA LEU A 1119 -16.38 -28.80 -2.81
C LEU A 1119 -16.88 -29.75 -1.72
N ASN A 1120 -16.77 -31.08 -1.92
CA ASN A 1120 -17.12 -32.05 -0.89
C ASN A 1120 -16.14 -32.01 0.29
N ARG A 1121 -14.83 -31.89 0.05
CA ARG A 1121 -13.82 -31.72 1.12
C ARG A 1121 -14.05 -30.42 1.89
N ALA A 1122 -14.24 -29.32 1.17
CA ALA A 1122 -14.50 -28.00 1.73
C ALA A 1122 -15.73 -28.00 2.67
N ILE A 1123 -16.88 -28.46 2.18
CA ILE A 1123 -18.12 -28.50 2.97
C ILE A 1123 -18.02 -29.50 4.13
N SER A 1124 -17.34 -30.64 3.96
CA SER A 1124 -17.09 -31.55 5.08
C SER A 1124 -16.23 -30.91 6.16
N ALA A 1125 -15.10 -30.27 5.82
CA ALA A 1125 -14.26 -29.62 6.84
C ALA A 1125 -15.00 -28.51 7.62
N TRP A 1126 -16.02 -27.87 7.03
CA TRP A 1126 -16.90 -26.92 7.72
C TRP A 1126 -17.79 -27.57 8.77
N TYR A 1127 -18.44 -28.70 8.43
CA TYR A 1127 -19.32 -29.45 9.35
C TYR A 1127 -18.54 -30.28 10.38
N ASP A 1128 -17.53 -31.01 9.90
CA ASP A 1128 -16.84 -32.08 10.60
C ASP A 1128 -15.67 -31.55 11.46
N ASN A 1129 -15.17 -30.32 11.19
CA ASN A 1129 -14.05 -29.71 11.93
C ASN A 1129 -14.12 -28.16 11.96
N ARG A 1130 -15.20 -27.63 12.54
CA ARG A 1130 -15.52 -26.19 12.59
C ARG A 1130 -14.39 -25.32 13.17
N ASP A 1131 -13.68 -25.78 14.20
CA ASP A 1131 -12.60 -25.01 14.84
C ASP A 1131 -11.35 -24.89 13.96
N TRP A 1132 -10.97 -25.98 13.28
CA TRP A 1132 -9.93 -25.92 12.26
C TRP A 1132 -10.33 -25.00 11.12
N PHE A 1133 -11.60 -25.05 10.66
CA PHE A 1133 -12.10 -24.14 9.62
C PHE A 1133 -12.04 -22.68 10.06
N ASN A 1134 -12.43 -22.37 11.29
CA ASN A 1134 -12.31 -21.03 11.87
C ASN A 1134 -10.83 -20.57 11.96
N SER A 1135 -9.91 -21.49 12.28
CA SER A 1135 -8.47 -21.22 12.26
C SER A 1135 -7.94 -20.93 10.84
N LEU A 1136 -8.50 -21.60 9.81
CA LEU A 1136 -8.19 -21.36 8.42
C LEU A 1136 -8.68 -19.97 7.98
N CYS A 1137 -9.91 -19.57 8.36
CA CYS A 1137 -10.43 -18.22 8.12
C CYS A 1137 -9.51 -17.13 8.71
N LYS A 1138 -8.97 -17.35 9.91
CA LYS A 1138 -7.96 -16.48 10.52
C LYS A 1138 -6.66 -16.48 9.71
N ARG A 1139 -6.10 -17.65 9.42
CA ARG A 1139 -4.84 -17.82 8.67
C ARG A 1139 -4.86 -17.07 7.34
N VAL A 1140 -5.93 -17.19 6.56
CA VAL A 1140 -5.97 -16.58 5.21
C VAL A 1140 -5.98 -15.05 5.24
N MET A 1141 -6.53 -14.43 6.28
CA MET A 1141 -6.47 -12.97 6.47
C MET A 1141 -5.08 -12.45 6.87
N GLU A 1142 -4.24 -13.30 7.45
CA GLU A 1142 -2.85 -12.98 7.83
C GLU A 1142 -1.83 -13.17 6.70
N GLN A 1143 -2.28 -13.62 5.53
CA GLN A 1143 -1.44 -13.72 4.33
C GLN A 1143 -1.51 -12.40 3.55
N ASP A 1144 -0.34 -11.76 3.35
CA ASP A 1144 -0.25 -10.52 2.59
C ASP A 1144 -0.31 -10.80 1.08
N TRP A 1145 -1.49 -10.57 0.51
CA TRP A 1145 -1.77 -10.61 -0.92
C TRP A 1145 -1.83 -9.21 -1.57
N SER A 1146 -1.33 -8.17 -0.88
CA SER A 1146 -1.29 -6.81 -1.41
C SER A 1146 -0.14 -6.60 -2.41
N TRP A 1147 -0.12 -5.42 -3.04
CA TRP A 1147 0.96 -5.01 -3.95
C TRP A 1147 2.35 -4.84 -3.29
N ASN A 1148 2.47 -4.92 -1.95
CA ASN A 1148 3.74 -4.84 -1.21
C ASN A 1148 4.85 -5.72 -1.82
N ARG A 1149 4.51 -6.95 -2.25
CA ARG A 1149 5.46 -7.91 -2.82
C ARG A 1149 5.56 -7.82 -4.35
N PRO A 1150 4.46 -7.82 -5.13
CA PRO A 1150 4.50 -7.64 -6.59
C PRO A 1150 5.13 -6.35 -7.10
N ALA A 1151 4.93 -5.22 -6.43
CA ALA A 1151 5.49 -3.94 -6.89
C ALA A 1151 7.02 -3.99 -6.95
N LEU A 1152 7.67 -4.65 -5.98
CA LEU A 1152 9.12 -4.87 -6.00
C LEU A 1152 9.57 -5.69 -7.21
N ASP A 1153 8.83 -6.75 -7.59
CA ASP A 1153 9.17 -7.54 -8.78
C ASP A 1153 8.96 -6.76 -10.08
N TYR A 1154 7.96 -5.86 -10.12
CA TYR A 1154 7.79 -4.91 -11.23
C TYR A 1154 8.92 -3.87 -11.28
N MET A 1155 9.42 -3.38 -10.13
CA MET A 1155 10.60 -2.52 -10.08
C MET A 1155 11.83 -3.23 -10.67
N GLU A 1156 12.11 -4.46 -10.26
CA GLU A 1156 13.19 -5.26 -10.83
C GLU A 1156 13.03 -5.46 -12.36
N LEU A 1157 11.80 -5.64 -12.85
CA LEU A 1157 11.50 -5.70 -14.29
C LEU A 1157 11.81 -4.37 -15.01
N TYR A 1158 11.51 -3.23 -14.39
CA TYR A 1158 11.82 -1.90 -14.91
C TYR A 1158 13.34 -1.63 -14.95
N HIS A 1159 14.07 -1.97 -13.88
CA HIS A 1159 15.54 -1.88 -13.87
C HIS A 1159 16.15 -2.80 -14.93
N ALA A 1160 15.69 -4.05 -15.04
CA ALA A 1160 16.13 -4.99 -16.06
C ALA A 1160 15.68 -4.64 -17.50
N ALA A 1161 14.81 -3.64 -17.69
CA ALA A 1161 14.49 -3.06 -19.00
C ALA A 1161 15.35 -1.83 -19.35
N ARG A 1162 16.04 -1.22 -18.36
CA ARG A 1162 16.97 -0.09 -18.51
C ARG A 1162 18.42 -0.54 -18.68
N LYS A 1163 18.77 -1.75 -18.20
CA LYS A 1163 19.96 -2.52 -18.61
C LYS A 1163 19.94 -2.77 -20.14
#